data_AF-A0A5N7C906-F1
#
_entry.id   AF-A0A5N7C906-F1
#
_cell.length_a   1.000
_cell.length_b   1.000
_cell.length_c   1.000
_cell.angle_alpha   90.00
_cell.angle_beta   90.00
_cell.angle_gamma   90.00
#
_symmetry.space_group_name_H-M   'P 1'
#
loop_
_entity.id
_entity.type
_entity.pdbx_description
1 polymer ?
#
loop_
_entity_poly.entity_id
_entity_poly.type
_entity_poly.pdbx_seq_one_letter_code
_entity_poly.pdbx_strand_id
1 'polypeptide(L)'
;MAAQASEDLQKLDLNGQGGAAKADAPTAGQAEAGEAEDDSDDDADEGNAAAESGANGAAKKKKKRKSKKKKKGGAKVQSEPPRVPLSQLFAGKQFPEGEIVEYKDENLYRTTNEEKRYLDRMNNDFLQEYRQGAEVHRQVRQYAQKTIRPGQTLTEIAEGIEDSVRALTGHQGLEEGDNLKGGMGFPCGLSINHCAAHYTPNAGNKMVLQQGDVMKVDFGAHINGRIVDSAFTVAFDPVYDPLLEAVKDATNTGIREAGIDVRMSDIGAAIQEAMESYEVELNGTMYPVKCIRNLNGHNIDQHVIHGGKSVPIVKGGDQTKMEEGEVFAIETFGSTGKGYVREDMETSHYALAADAPSVPLRLSSAKNLLNVINKNFGTLPFCRRYLDRLGQEKYLLGLNNLVSSGIVQDYPPLCDIKGSYTAQYEHHEKGPTWKHPLRLTLSSQLIRRLGLSFAIVFSLSFPPSLLVLDPWRKSIYHFSLFQPSPLIMPSVVATTDTPHLRVSAAKNDDAKDEQRSVRIPPPESSVVDDHFFWTYTEEPHRSRRQAIIKAHPEVTKLCGPEPLTKYVVFGVVSLQICCAYLLRDTSMLSWRFLATAYLIGATSNQNLFLAIHEISHNLAFRSPMGNRLLAIFANLPIGLPYSAAFRPYHLTHHKSLGVTGLDTDLPTAVEAFLLDSLLGKAFFCTFQILFYAVRPMFIYSPPFTYIHALNLAVQLSFDYALTKFCGGSLQPFFYLILSSFLAGSLHPCAGHFIAEHYFFSNVDHGTESLKEQKTKSTEKKQPHPLDNLPPPETYSYYGPLNILTYNVGLHNEHHDFPAIPWTKLHELHRIASEFYEPLPAHRSWVWVIWTFILDKNVGMWCRVKRAQGGRIVGGGGAGKSGRGGEGISAESAGPEESEDGWKESELQS
;
A
#
# COMPACT_ATOMS: atom_id res chain seq x y z
N MET A 1 -47.51 -7.50 -27.41
CA MET A 1 -46.68 -8.39 -28.26
C MET A 1 -46.35 -9.64 -27.46
N ALA A 2 -47.34 -10.52 -27.31
CA ALA A 2 -47.22 -11.80 -26.60
C ALA A 2 -47.84 -12.87 -27.50
N ALA A 3 -47.46 -14.14 -27.30
CA ALA A 3 -47.76 -15.30 -28.14
C ALA A 3 -47.04 -15.36 -29.50
N GLN A 4 -45.76 -15.76 -29.50
CA GLN A 4 -45.15 -16.64 -30.53
C GLN A 4 -43.73 -17.09 -30.11
N ALA A 5 -43.65 -18.13 -29.27
CA ALA A 5 -42.39 -18.82 -28.92
C ALA A 5 -42.64 -20.21 -28.28
N SER A 6 -43.59 -21.01 -28.78
CA SER A 6 -44.00 -22.26 -28.13
C SER A 6 -44.43 -23.41 -29.06
N GLU A 7 -43.92 -23.50 -30.29
CA GLU A 7 -44.31 -24.57 -31.24
C GLU A 7 -43.16 -25.44 -31.82
N ASP A 8 -41.88 -25.06 -31.66
CA ASP A 8 -40.75 -25.74 -32.34
C ASP A 8 -40.04 -26.85 -31.54
N LEU A 9 -40.65 -27.36 -30.46
CA LEU A 9 -40.06 -28.43 -29.62
C LEU A 9 -40.87 -29.73 -29.53
N GLN A 10 -41.86 -29.91 -30.41
CA GLN A 10 -42.60 -31.17 -30.56
C GLN A 10 -42.76 -31.58 -32.03
N LYS A 11 -41.67 -32.10 -32.64
CA LYS A 11 -41.66 -33.08 -33.75
C LYS A 11 -40.23 -33.35 -34.20
N LEU A 12 -39.70 -34.52 -33.83
CA LEU A 12 -39.00 -35.45 -34.74
C LEU A 12 -38.54 -36.66 -33.93
N ASP A 13 -39.10 -37.83 -34.27
CA ASP A 13 -38.97 -39.06 -33.50
C ASP A 13 -38.46 -40.20 -34.40
N LEU A 14 -37.60 -41.05 -33.82
CA LEU A 14 -37.24 -42.43 -34.20
C LEU A 14 -37.09 -42.85 -35.69
N ASN A 15 -35.90 -43.38 -36.05
CA ASN A 15 -35.62 -44.84 -35.98
C ASN A 15 -34.27 -45.24 -36.65
N GLY A 16 -33.63 -46.32 -36.17
CA GLY A 16 -32.41 -46.85 -36.80
C GLY A 16 -31.63 -47.92 -36.02
N GLN A 17 -32.25 -49.08 -35.79
CA GLN A 17 -31.73 -50.43 -35.42
C GLN A 17 -30.20 -50.68 -35.49
N GLY A 18 -29.56 -51.53 -34.67
CA GLY A 18 -30.05 -52.43 -33.62
C GLY A 18 -29.01 -53.53 -33.24
N GLY A 19 -29.28 -54.32 -32.18
CA GLY A 19 -28.44 -55.44 -31.70
C GLY A 19 -27.79 -55.17 -30.33
N ALA A 20 -28.38 -55.53 -29.18
CA ALA A 20 -28.55 -56.88 -28.59
C ALA A 20 -27.20 -57.61 -28.34
N ALA A 21 -26.87 -58.17 -27.17
CA ALA A 21 -27.49 -58.23 -25.82
C ALA A 21 -26.33 -58.37 -24.78
N LYS A 22 -26.46 -58.60 -23.47
CA LYS A 22 -27.56 -58.99 -22.54
C LYS A 22 -27.19 -58.51 -21.11
N ALA A 23 -28.12 -58.55 -20.16
CA ALA A 23 -27.84 -58.41 -18.72
C ALA A 23 -27.55 -59.77 -18.05
N ASP A 24 -26.80 -59.77 -16.94
CA ASP A 24 -27.13 -60.48 -15.69
C ASP A 24 -26.20 -59.98 -14.57
N ALA A 25 -26.77 -59.79 -13.38
CA ALA A 25 -26.07 -59.82 -12.09
C ALA A 25 -26.69 -60.97 -11.29
N PRO A 26 -25.98 -61.60 -10.33
CA PRO A 26 -26.32 -61.25 -8.93
C PRO A 26 -25.21 -61.44 -7.85
N THR A 27 -25.46 -60.82 -6.69
CA THR A 27 -25.17 -61.25 -5.30
C THR A 27 -23.76 -61.69 -4.83
N ALA A 28 -23.17 -60.85 -3.98
CA ALA A 28 -22.75 -61.08 -2.58
C ALA A 28 -22.20 -62.45 -2.07
N GLY A 29 -21.08 -62.39 -1.33
CA GLY A 29 -20.63 -63.43 -0.38
C GLY A 29 -19.22 -63.21 0.22
N GLN A 30 -19.15 -63.09 1.56
CA GLN A 30 -18.09 -63.44 2.55
C GLN A 30 -16.60 -63.49 2.11
N ALA A 31 -15.61 -62.82 2.72
CA ALA A 31 -15.18 -62.66 4.14
C ALA A 31 -14.05 -63.65 4.57
N GLU A 32 -13.03 -63.11 5.26
CA GLU A 32 -11.96 -63.79 6.06
C GLU A 32 -10.90 -64.63 5.29
N ALA A 33 -9.62 -64.76 5.73
CA ALA A 33 -8.81 -64.06 6.75
C ALA A 33 -7.29 -64.42 6.59
N GLY A 34 -6.40 -63.66 7.27
CA GLY A 34 -5.02 -64.05 7.64
C GLY A 34 -3.94 -63.97 6.55
N GLU A 35 -2.64 -63.76 6.83
CA GLU A 35 -1.86 -63.46 8.06
C GLU A 35 -0.69 -62.51 7.65
N ALA A 36 -0.23 -61.53 8.46
CA ALA A 36 1.01 -61.54 9.26
C ALA A 36 2.30 -61.90 8.46
N GLU A 37 3.47 -61.25 8.56
CA GLU A 37 4.18 -60.46 9.60
C GLU A 37 5.02 -59.33 8.91
N ASP A 38 5.22 -58.12 9.48
CA ASP A 38 6.32 -57.70 10.41
C ASP A 38 7.71 -57.58 9.70
N ASP A 39 8.60 -56.59 9.92
CA ASP A 39 8.64 -55.42 10.83
C ASP A 39 9.63 -54.34 10.27
N SER A 40 9.65 -53.14 10.87
CA SER A 40 10.81 -52.22 11.12
C SER A 40 11.71 -51.78 9.94
N ASP A 41 11.80 -50.48 9.60
CA ASP A 41 12.66 -49.43 10.21
C ASP A 41 14.16 -49.55 9.85
N ASP A 42 14.97 -48.50 9.72
CA ASP A 42 14.78 -47.05 9.43
C ASP A 42 16.18 -46.51 9.00
N ASP A 43 16.32 -45.19 8.84
CA ASP A 43 17.60 -44.42 8.76
C ASP A 43 18.48 -44.64 7.49
N ALA A 44 18.78 -43.59 6.70
CA ALA A 44 19.81 -42.55 6.92
C ALA A 44 21.25 -43.07 6.67
N ASP A 45 22.23 -42.32 6.19
CA ASP A 45 22.34 -40.87 5.91
C ASP A 45 23.37 -40.62 4.77
N GLU A 46 23.71 -39.36 4.50
CA GLU A 46 24.98 -38.82 3.95
C GLU A 46 25.87 -39.69 3.02
N GLY A 47 26.38 -39.21 1.88
CA GLY A 47 26.76 -37.83 1.55
C GLY A 47 28.15 -37.82 0.90
N ASN A 48 28.49 -36.73 0.18
CA ASN A 48 29.78 -36.53 -0.53
C ASN A 48 30.13 -37.54 -1.65
N ALA A 49 31.06 -37.24 -2.58
CA ALA A 49 31.49 -36.00 -3.24
C ALA A 49 32.50 -36.38 -4.34
N ALA A 50 32.87 -35.40 -5.18
CA ALA A 50 34.05 -35.41 -6.08
C ALA A 50 34.07 -36.53 -7.15
N ALA A 51 33.83 -36.21 -8.43
CA ALA A 51 34.72 -35.49 -9.35
C ALA A 51 35.81 -36.39 -9.99
N GLU A 52 35.79 -36.37 -11.34
CA GLU A 52 36.97 -36.27 -12.23
C GLU A 52 38.05 -37.39 -12.18
N SER A 53 38.59 -37.91 -13.29
CA SER A 53 38.62 -37.47 -14.70
C SER A 53 39.17 -38.63 -15.60
N GLY A 54 39.39 -38.38 -16.90
CA GLY A 54 40.22 -39.24 -17.75
C GLY A 54 39.42 -40.27 -18.58
N ALA A 55 38.77 -39.90 -19.68
CA ALA A 55 39.38 -39.62 -20.98
C ALA A 55 40.12 -40.82 -21.62
N ASN A 56 39.43 -41.52 -22.54
CA ASN A 56 39.93 -41.67 -23.92
C ASN A 56 38.83 -42.14 -24.87
N GLY A 57 38.87 -41.66 -26.12
CA GLY A 57 37.82 -41.87 -27.11
C GLY A 57 38.21 -42.82 -28.25
N ALA A 58 37.21 -43.47 -28.84
CA ALA A 58 37.27 -44.04 -30.19
C ALA A 58 35.87 -43.96 -30.85
N ALA A 59 35.82 -43.88 -32.18
CA ALA A 59 34.75 -43.17 -32.87
C ALA A 59 33.65 -44.01 -33.56
N LYS A 60 32.50 -43.36 -33.78
CA LYS A 60 31.46 -43.62 -34.82
C LYS A 60 30.60 -44.89 -34.71
N LYS A 61 29.31 -44.68 -34.43
CA LYS A 61 28.26 -44.69 -35.49
C LYS A 61 26.93 -44.05 -35.02
N LYS A 62 26.45 -43.02 -35.75
CA LYS A 62 25.11 -42.43 -35.55
C LYS A 62 24.03 -43.46 -35.89
N LYS A 63 23.09 -43.70 -34.97
CA LYS A 63 21.78 -44.32 -35.28
C LYS A 63 20.67 -43.43 -34.68
N LYS A 64 19.84 -42.81 -35.53
CA LYS A 64 18.75 -41.91 -35.12
C LYS A 64 17.80 -42.63 -34.15
N ARG A 65 17.70 -42.19 -32.88
CA ARG A 65 16.56 -42.53 -32.02
C ARG A 65 15.41 -41.56 -32.34
N LYS A 66 14.22 -42.12 -32.64
CA LYS A 66 12.98 -41.35 -32.82
C LYS A 66 12.67 -40.58 -31.53
N SER A 67 12.21 -39.34 -31.65
CA SER A 67 11.67 -38.60 -30.51
C SER A 67 10.46 -39.34 -29.94
N LYS A 68 10.47 -39.63 -28.62
CA LYS A 68 9.24 -40.02 -27.93
C LYS A 68 8.29 -38.82 -28.02
N LYS A 69 7.15 -39.01 -28.70
CA LYS A 69 6.08 -38.01 -28.79
C LYS A 69 5.62 -37.71 -27.36
N LYS A 70 5.92 -36.51 -26.85
CA LYS A 70 5.43 -36.04 -25.53
C LYS A 70 3.90 -36.06 -25.62
N LYS A 71 3.23 -36.97 -24.90
CA LYS A 71 1.76 -36.90 -24.76
C LYS A 71 1.45 -35.49 -24.22
N LYS A 72 0.63 -34.70 -24.93
CA LYS A 72 -0.04 -33.57 -24.29
C LYS A 72 -0.86 -34.18 -23.15
N GLY A 73 -0.57 -33.81 -21.91
CA GLY A 73 -1.50 -34.05 -20.82
C GLY A 73 -2.82 -33.35 -21.16
N GLY A 74 -3.95 -33.99 -20.86
CA GLY A 74 -5.23 -33.28 -20.88
C GLY A 74 -5.21 -32.12 -19.89
N ALA A 75 -6.09 -31.14 -20.09
CA ALA A 75 -6.34 -30.15 -19.04
C ALA A 75 -6.74 -30.89 -17.75
N LYS A 76 -6.15 -30.52 -16.61
CA LYS A 76 -6.65 -30.97 -15.31
C LYS A 76 -8.07 -30.42 -15.15
N VAL A 77 -8.99 -31.25 -14.68
CA VAL A 77 -10.38 -30.88 -14.41
C VAL A 77 -10.58 -30.84 -12.89
N GLN A 78 -11.45 -29.96 -12.40
CA GLN A 78 -11.83 -29.92 -10.99
C GLN A 78 -12.55 -31.22 -10.57
N SER A 79 -12.40 -31.63 -9.31
CA SER A 79 -13.09 -32.77 -8.73
C SER A 79 -14.48 -32.39 -8.18
N GLU A 80 -15.28 -33.39 -7.83
CA GLU A 80 -16.53 -33.19 -7.08
C GLU A 80 -16.51 -34.11 -5.83
N PRO A 81 -16.46 -33.55 -4.60
CA PRO A 81 -16.39 -32.12 -4.26
C PRO A 81 -15.11 -31.43 -4.78
N PRO A 82 -15.10 -30.09 -4.94
CA PRO A 82 -13.92 -29.35 -5.38
C PRO A 82 -12.76 -29.52 -4.40
N ARG A 83 -11.67 -30.13 -4.86
CA ARG A 83 -10.46 -30.42 -4.05
C ARG A 83 -9.15 -30.23 -4.81
N VAL A 84 -9.18 -29.87 -6.09
CA VAL A 84 -7.97 -29.55 -6.89
C VAL A 84 -7.64 -28.06 -6.70
N PRO A 85 -6.44 -27.70 -6.21
CA PRO A 85 -6.02 -26.31 -6.07
C PRO A 85 -6.02 -25.56 -7.40
N LEU A 86 -6.48 -24.30 -7.41
CA LEU A 86 -6.56 -23.49 -8.63
C LEU A 86 -5.21 -23.30 -9.32
N SER A 87 -4.11 -23.23 -8.55
CA SER A 87 -2.75 -23.17 -9.07
C SER A 87 -2.39 -24.35 -9.99
N GLN A 88 -3.05 -25.51 -9.81
CA GLN A 88 -2.89 -26.68 -10.68
C GLN A 88 -3.78 -26.64 -11.94
N LEU A 89 -4.91 -25.93 -11.89
CA LEU A 89 -5.82 -25.74 -13.03
C LEU A 89 -5.33 -24.59 -13.94
N PHE A 90 -4.77 -23.53 -13.35
CA PHE A 90 -4.31 -22.32 -14.02
C PHE A 90 -2.77 -22.17 -13.89
N ALA A 91 -2.04 -23.05 -14.57
CA ALA A 91 -0.57 -23.21 -14.47
C ALA A 91 0.30 -22.00 -14.91
N GLY A 92 -0.30 -20.82 -15.14
CA GLY A 92 0.39 -19.56 -15.42
C GLY A 92 0.01 -18.41 -14.49
N LYS A 93 -0.67 -18.67 -13.36
CA LYS A 93 -1.24 -17.65 -12.44
C LYS A 93 -2.13 -16.60 -13.12
N GLN A 94 -2.70 -16.92 -14.29
CA GLN A 94 -3.69 -16.08 -14.98
C GLN A 94 -5.08 -16.63 -14.67
N PHE A 95 -5.81 -15.93 -13.81
CA PHE A 95 -7.14 -16.33 -13.38
C PHE A 95 -8.22 -15.63 -14.22
N PRO A 96 -9.43 -16.22 -14.37
CA PRO A 96 -10.48 -15.64 -15.18
C PRO A 96 -10.90 -14.25 -14.67
N GLU A 97 -11.05 -13.30 -15.59
CA GLU A 97 -11.50 -11.94 -15.28
C GLU A 97 -12.98 -11.90 -14.85
N GLY A 98 -13.36 -10.76 -14.26
CA GLY A 98 -14.73 -10.47 -13.82
C GLY A 98 -15.69 -10.10 -14.95
N GLU A 99 -16.89 -9.68 -14.56
CA GLU A 99 -17.62 -8.77 -15.45
C GLU A 99 -16.92 -7.42 -15.42
N ILE A 100 -16.83 -6.76 -16.57
CA ILE A 100 -16.18 -5.47 -16.69
C ILE A 100 -17.17 -4.55 -17.40
N VAL A 101 -17.62 -3.55 -16.66
CA VAL A 101 -18.74 -2.68 -16.99
C VAL A 101 -18.24 -1.24 -17.04
N GLU A 102 -18.68 -0.48 -18.04
CA GLU A 102 -18.36 0.95 -18.13
C GLU A 102 -19.07 1.75 -17.02
N TYR A 103 -18.50 2.88 -16.61
CA TYR A 103 -19.17 3.77 -15.66
C TYR A 103 -20.38 4.45 -16.30
N LYS A 104 -21.41 4.67 -15.48
CA LYS A 104 -22.57 5.49 -15.84
C LYS A 104 -22.14 6.95 -16.01
N ASP A 105 -22.71 7.60 -17.03
CA ASP A 105 -22.44 8.97 -17.47
C ASP A 105 -20.99 9.21 -17.98
N GLU A 106 -20.89 9.73 -19.22
CA GLU A 106 -19.72 9.61 -20.10
C GLU A 106 -18.33 9.77 -19.45
N ASN A 107 -17.59 8.66 -19.36
CA ASN A 107 -16.16 8.68 -19.02
C ASN A 107 -15.31 7.89 -20.04
N LEU A 108 -15.62 8.07 -21.33
CA LEU A 108 -14.83 7.56 -22.47
C LEU A 108 -13.33 7.91 -22.35
N TYR A 109 -12.99 9.01 -21.67
CA TYR A 109 -11.61 9.35 -21.34
C TYR A 109 -10.90 8.21 -20.58
N ARG A 110 -11.47 7.65 -19.51
CA ARG A 110 -10.84 6.55 -18.74
C ARG A 110 -10.59 5.30 -19.61
N THR A 111 -11.48 4.96 -20.55
CA THR A 111 -11.36 3.75 -21.39
C THR A 111 -10.56 3.94 -22.67
N THR A 112 -10.37 5.18 -23.14
CA THR A 112 -9.62 5.50 -24.38
C THR A 112 -8.24 6.11 -24.14
N ASN A 113 -8.04 6.82 -23.03
CA ASN A 113 -6.76 7.44 -22.68
C ASN A 113 -5.68 6.38 -22.41
N GLU A 114 -4.53 6.51 -23.08
CA GLU A 114 -3.47 5.51 -23.04
C GLU A 114 -2.76 5.43 -21.67
N GLU A 115 -2.66 6.55 -20.95
CA GLU A 115 -2.05 6.67 -19.63
C GLU A 115 -2.93 6.05 -18.54
N LYS A 116 -4.24 6.34 -18.50
CA LYS A 116 -5.16 5.63 -17.58
C LYS A 116 -5.14 4.13 -17.83
N ARG A 117 -5.29 3.69 -19.09
CA ARG A 117 -5.16 2.26 -19.45
C ARG A 117 -3.78 1.67 -19.12
N TYR A 118 -2.73 2.48 -18.99
CA TYR A 118 -1.38 2.06 -18.61
C TYR A 118 -1.24 1.91 -17.09
N LEU A 119 -1.78 2.86 -16.32
CA LEU A 119 -1.92 2.78 -14.87
C LEU A 119 -2.75 1.54 -14.46
N ASP A 120 -3.89 1.31 -15.12
CA ASP A 120 -4.68 0.08 -14.98
C ASP A 120 -3.79 -1.17 -15.17
N ARG A 121 -2.99 -1.20 -16.24
CA ARG A 121 -2.09 -2.34 -16.55
C ARG A 121 -0.90 -2.48 -15.60
N MET A 122 -0.52 -1.43 -14.89
CA MET A 122 0.56 -1.46 -13.89
C MET A 122 0.05 -1.93 -12.53
N ASN A 123 -1.11 -1.45 -12.09
CA ASN A 123 -1.64 -1.70 -10.76
C ASN A 123 -2.41 -3.04 -10.65
N ASN A 124 -2.27 -3.92 -11.65
CA ASN A 124 -3.15 -5.08 -11.84
C ASN A 124 -2.71 -6.37 -11.13
N ASP A 125 -1.55 -6.40 -10.47
CA ASP A 125 -1.04 -7.64 -9.87
C ASP A 125 -1.91 -8.10 -8.69
N PHE A 126 -2.41 -7.18 -7.87
CA PHE A 126 -3.39 -7.49 -6.81
C PHE A 126 -4.76 -7.94 -7.37
N LEU A 127 -5.10 -7.60 -8.63
CA LEU A 127 -6.32 -8.12 -9.25
C LEU A 127 -6.22 -9.62 -9.51
N GLN A 128 -5.03 -10.18 -9.73
CA GLN A 128 -4.90 -11.63 -9.90
C GLN A 128 -5.23 -12.40 -8.62
N GLU A 129 -4.93 -11.81 -7.45
CA GLU A 129 -5.26 -12.36 -6.14
C GLU A 129 -6.77 -12.39 -5.92
N TYR A 130 -7.47 -11.27 -6.20
CA TYR A 130 -8.94 -11.22 -6.20
C TYR A 130 -9.57 -12.17 -7.22
N ARG A 131 -9.04 -12.23 -8.46
CA ARG A 131 -9.52 -13.15 -9.51
C ARG A 131 -9.32 -14.61 -9.13
N GLN A 132 -8.22 -14.94 -8.43
CA GLN A 132 -7.97 -16.27 -7.87
C GLN A 132 -8.95 -16.59 -6.75
N GLY A 133 -8.97 -15.79 -5.68
CA GLY A 133 -9.83 -16.02 -4.51
C GLY A 133 -11.30 -16.17 -4.90
N ALA A 134 -11.73 -15.49 -5.95
CA ALA A 134 -13.10 -15.54 -6.36
C ALA A 134 -13.41 -16.57 -7.46
N GLU A 135 -12.41 -17.07 -8.21
CA GLU A 135 -12.55 -18.34 -8.94
C GLU A 135 -12.72 -19.50 -7.95
N VAL A 136 -12.11 -19.41 -6.74
CA VAL A 136 -12.43 -20.33 -5.63
C VAL A 136 -13.90 -20.16 -5.28
N HIS A 137 -14.32 -18.94 -4.93
CA HIS A 137 -15.70 -18.63 -4.57
C HIS A 137 -16.71 -19.16 -5.62
N ARG A 138 -16.48 -18.92 -6.92
CA ARG A 138 -17.31 -19.44 -8.01
C ARG A 138 -17.46 -20.96 -7.99
N GLN A 139 -16.35 -21.69 -7.94
CA GLN A 139 -16.40 -23.17 -7.99
C GLN A 139 -17.02 -23.75 -6.71
N VAL A 140 -16.77 -23.14 -5.55
CA VAL A 140 -17.37 -23.55 -4.27
C VAL A 140 -18.85 -23.23 -4.22
N ARG A 141 -19.28 -22.04 -4.65
CA ARG A 141 -20.70 -21.66 -4.77
C ARG A 141 -21.46 -22.57 -5.74
N GLN A 142 -20.88 -22.91 -6.89
CA GLN A 142 -21.50 -23.85 -7.84
C GLN A 142 -21.69 -25.24 -7.21
N TYR A 143 -20.69 -25.72 -6.47
CA TYR A 143 -20.81 -26.95 -5.68
C TYR A 143 -21.91 -26.84 -4.62
N ALA A 144 -21.92 -25.76 -3.82
CA ALA A 144 -22.91 -25.52 -2.78
C ALA A 144 -24.35 -25.47 -3.33
N GLN A 145 -24.59 -24.72 -4.41
CA GLN A 145 -25.89 -24.68 -5.10
C GLN A 145 -26.31 -26.07 -5.61
N LYS A 146 -25.35 -26.88 -6.07
CA LYS A 146 -25.60 -28.24 -6.53
C LYS A 146 -25.89 -29.22 -5.39
N THR A 147 -25.30 -29.07 -4.20
CA THR A 147 -25.36 -30.07 -3.12
C THR A 147 -26.23 -29.73 -1.92
N ILE A 148 -26.43 -28.44 -1.58
CA ILE A 148 -27.24 -28.02 -0.44
C ILE A 148 -28.70 -28.46 -0.62
N ARG A 149 -29.23 -29.28 0.28
CA ARG A 149 -30.61 -29.79 0.27
C ARG A 149 -31.19 -29.88 1.70
N PRO A 150 -32.53 -29.85 1.84
CA PRO A 150 -33.16 -30.10 3.13
C PRO A 150 -32.77 -31.48 3.68
N GLY A 151 -32.65 -31.57 5.01
CA GLY A 151 -32.20 -32.77 5.71
C GLY A 151 -30.70 -32.80 6.05
N GLN A 152 -29.88 -31.93 5.47
CA GLN A 152 -28.49 -31.72 5.90
C GLN A 152 -28.42 -30.85 7.16
N THR A 153 -27.48 -31.13 8.04
CA THR A 153 -27.11 -30.22 9.13
C THR A 153 -26.39 -28.99 8.58
N LEU A 154 -26.52 -27.85 9.27
CA LEU A 154 -25.78 -26.65 8.87
C LEU A 154 -24.27 -26.81 9.05
N THR A 155 -23.83 -27.68 9.97
CA THR A 155 -22.42 -28.03 10.17
C THR A 155 -21.84 -28.72 8.94
N GLU A 156 -22.53 -29.74 8.39
CA GLU A 156 -22.11 -30.43 7.16
C GLU A 156 -22.03 -29.48 5.95
N ILE A 157 -22.96 -28.52 5.86
CA ILE A 157 -22.97 -27.50 4.79
C ILE A 157 -21.77 -26.55 4.94
N ALA A 158 -21.54 -26.03 6.15
CA ALA A 158 -20.44 -25.12 6.43
C ALA A 158 -19.08 -25.78 6.17
N GLU A 159 -18.84 -26.97 6.74
CA GLU A 159 -17.58 -27.70 6.58
C GLU A 159 -17.35 -28.10 5.11
N GLY A 160 -18.41 -28.51 4.39
CA GLY A 160 -18.34 -28.84 2.96
C GLY A 160 -17.92 -27.65 2.08
N ILE A 161 -18.41 -26.45 2.37
CA ILE A 161 -18.01 -25.19 1.71
C ILE A 161 -16.57 -24.84 2.07
N GLU A 162 -16.25 -24.79 3.37
CA GLU A 162 -14.97 -24.31 3.86
C GLU A 162 -13.79 -25.19 3.46
N ASP A 163 -13.95 -26.52 3.49
CA ASP A 163 -12.93 -27.43 3.01
C ASP A 163 -12.74 -27.35 1.49
N SER A 164 -13.78 -26.97 0.76
CA SER A 164 -13.66 -26.69 -0.67
C SER A 164 -12.86 -25.39 -0.91
N VAL A 165 -13.09 -24.33 -0.11
CA VAL A 165 -12.28 -23.10 -0.18
C VAL A 165 -10.81 -23.40 0.14
N ARG A 166 -10.52 -24.01 1.30
CA ARG A 166 -9.17 -24.38 1.75
C ARG A 166 -8.42 -25.25 0.72
N ALA A 167 -9.11 -26.20 0.09
CA ALA A 167 -8.51 -27.05 -0.93
C ALA A 167 -8.24 -26.32 -2.25
N LEU A 168 -9.10 -25.37 -2.65
CA LEU A 168 -8.95 -24.64 -3.91
C LEU A 168 -7.98 -23.45 -3.84
N THR A 169 -7.86 -22.78 -2.69
CA THR A 169 -6.77 -21.82 -2.41
C THR A 169 -5.43 -22.55 -2.33
N GLY A 170 -5.42 -23.78 -1.81
CA GLY A 170 -4.21 -24.55 -1.51
C GLY A 170 -3.70 -24.35 -0.08
N HIS A 171 -4.42 -23.60 0.74
CA HIS A 171 -4.08 -23.26 2.12
C HIS A 171 -5.06 -23.94 3.07
N GLN A 172 -4.55 -24.86 3.88
CA GLN A 172 -5.37 -25.69 4.77
C GLN A 172 -5.62 -25.03 6.12
N GLY A 173 -4.89 -23.97 6.47
CA GLY A 173 -5.11 -23.20 7.68
C GLY A 173 -4.86 -23.99 8.96
N LEU A 174 -3.91 -24.92 8.92
CA LEU A 174 -3.48 -25.76 10.06
C LEU A 174 -2.05 -25.42 10.52
N GLU A 175 -1.21 -24.93 9.61
CA GLU A 175 0.12 -24.42 9.92
C GLU A 175 0.04 -22.95 10.33
N GLU A 176 0.96 -22.53 11.21
CA GLU A 176 1.02 -21.17 11.71
C GLU A 176 1.22 -20.16 10.57
N GLY A 177 0.34 -19.15 10.47
CA GLY A 177 0.36 -18.16 9.39
C GLY A 177 -0.19 -18.62 8.04
N ASP A 178 -0.53 -19.90 7.83
CA ASP A 178 -1.05 -20.38 6.54
C ASP A 178 -2.39 -19.73 6.17
N ASN A 179 -3.28 -19.58 7.15
CA ASN A 179 -4.54 -18.84 7.05
C ASN A 179 -4.36 -17.36 6.65
N LEU A 180 -3.18 -16.75 6.84
CA LEU A 180 -2.91 -15.37 6.39
C LEU A 180 -2.52 -15.33 4.91
N LYS A 181 -1.86 -16.38 4.40
CA LYS A 181 -1.43 -16.53 3.00
C LYS A 181 -2.64 -16.78 2.07
N GLY A 182 -3.63 -17.54 2.54
CA GLY A 182 -4.92 -17.69 1.86
C GLY A 182 -5.88 -18.62 2.59
N GLY A 183 -7.14 -18.67 2.14
CA GLY A 183 -8.16 -19.51 2.79
C GLY A 183 -9.52 -18.84 2.86
N MET A 184 -10.21 -19.05 3.99
CA MET A 184 -11.50 -18.41 4.31
C MET A 184 -11.28 -16.94 4.62
N GLY A 185 -11.93 -16.04 3.87
CA GLY A 185 -11.86 -14.59 4.13
C GLY A 185 -12.57 -14.20 5.43
N PHE A 186 -13.63 -14.94 5.74
CA PHE A 186 -14.41 -14.89 6.98
C PHE A 186 -15.23 -16.21 7.08
N PRO A 187 -15.87 -16.51 8.23
CA PRO A 187 -16.58 -17.78 8.41
C PRO A 187 -17.81 -17.95 7.52
N CYS A 188 -18.15 -19.20 7.16
CA CYS A 188 -19.31 -19.47 6.32
C CYS A 188 -20.63 -19.19 7.08
N GLY A 189 -21.26 -18.07 6.76
CA GLY A 189 -22.59 -17.67 7.20
C GLY A 189 -23.68 -18.53 6.55
N LEU A 190 -24.56 -19.06 7.40
CA LEU A 190 -25.70 -19.92 7.04
C LEU A 190 -26.97 -19.44 7.74
N SER A 191 -27.22 -18.12 7.70
CA SER A 191 -28.31 -17.46 8.42
C SER A 191 -29.68 -17.88 7.88
N ILE A 192 -30.61 -18.31 8.74
CA ILE A 192 -31.91 -18.86 8.34
C ILE A 192 -33.11 -17.97 8.73
N ASN A 193 -34.06 -17.85 7.79
CA ASN A 193 -35.34 -17.17 7.93
C ASN A 193 -35.16 -15.71 8.39
N HIS A 194 -35.70 -15.32 9.54
CA HIS A 194 -35.54 -13.99 10.14
C HIS A 194 -34.09 -13.57 10.45
N CYS A 195 -33.15 -14.50 10.62
CA CYS A 195 -31.73 -14.19 10.76
C CYS A 195 -31.17 -13.79 9.41
N ALA A 196 -30.68 -12.56 9.26
CA ALA A 196 -30.11 -12.03 8.03
C ALA A 196 -28.64 -12.41 7.87
N ALA A 197 -27.79 -12.08 8.85
CA ALA A 197 -26.33 -12.18 8.76
C ALA A 197 -25.69 -12.75 10.05
N HIS A 198 -24.39 -13.06 9.98
CA HIS A 198 -23.50 -13.43 11.11
C HIS A 198 -23.87 -14.70 11.91
N TYR A 199 -24.66 -15.62 11.36
CA TYR A 199 -24.86 -16.95 11.97
C TYR A 199 -24.04 -18.02 11.25
N THR A 200 -23.17 -18.72 11.99
CA THR A 200 -22.57 -20.00 11.57
C THR A 200 -22.70 -21.00 12.73
N PRO A 201 -22.90 -22.31 12.50
CA PRO A 201 -23.03 -23.28 13.60
C PRO A 201 -21.77 -23.31 14.48
N ASN A 202 -21.95 -23.24 15.80
CA ASN A 202 -20.93 -23.61 16.78
C ASN A 202 -20.87 -25.15 16.96
N ALA A 203 -19.80 -25.67 17.57
CA ALA A 203 -19.68 -27.10 17.86
C ALA A 203 -20.90 -27.65 18.64
N GLY A 204 -21.41 -28.81 18.22
CA GLY A 204 -22.59 -29.44 18.83
C GLY A 204 -23.95 -28.89 18.36
N ASN A 205 -23.98 -27.92 17.43
CA ASN A 205 -25.20 -27.49 16.76
C ASN A 205 -25.88 -28.65 16.02
N LYS A 206 -27.21 -28.73 16.10
CA LYS A 206 -28.04 -29.79 15.50
C LYS A 206 -29.13 -29.22 14.56
N MET A 207 -28.97 -27.99 14.11
CA MET A 207 -29.91 -27.38 13.18
C MET A 207 -29.79 -28.08 11.83
N VAL A 208 -30.93 -28.51 11.31
CA VAL A 208 -31.08 -29.19 10.03
C VAL A 208 -31.86 -28.27 9.11
N LEU A 209 -31.37 -28.07 7.88
CA LEU A 209 -32.02 -27.26 6.87
C LEU A 209 -33.37 -27.88 6.47
N GLN A 210 -34.44 -27.10 6.50
CA GLN A 210 -35.80 -27.55 6.18
C GLN A 210 -36.24 -27.10 4.76
N GLN A 211 -37.29 -27.73 4.25
CA GLN A 211 -37.88 -27.41 2.94
C GLN A 211 -38.38 -25.95 2.86
N GLY A 212 -38.94 -25.44 3.97
CA GLY A 212 -39.53 -24.09 4.05
C GLY A 212 -38.56 -23.01 4.52
N ASP A 213 -37.27 -23.29 4.66
CA ASP A 213 -36.26 -22.32 5.11
C ASP A 213 -35.75 -21.42 3.98
N VAL A 214 -35.47 -20.17 4.32
CA VAL A 214 -34.76 -19.19 3.49
C VAL A 214 -33.37 -18.94 4.10
N MET A 215 -32.36 -19.62 3.55
CA MET A 215 -30.99 -19.61 4.06
C MET A 215 -30.11 -18.69 3.22
N LYS A 216 -29.40 -17.77 3.87
CA LYS A 216 -28.31 -17.02 3.22
C LYS A 216 -27.05 -17.87 3.31
N VAL A 217 -26.38 -18.09 2.18
CA VAL A 217 -25.07 -18.71 2.10
C VAL A 217 -24.08 -17.63 1.74
N ASP A 218 -23.24 -17.30 2.71
CA ASP A 218 -22.37 -16.14 2.71
C ASP A 218 -20.97 -16.62 3.15
N PHE A 219 -19.93 -16.46 2.33
CA PHE A 219 -18.60 -16.96 2.67
C PHE A 219 -17.46 -16.26 1.93
N GLY A 220 -16.45 -15.82 2.68
CA GLY A 220 -15.29 -15.19 2.09
C GLY A 220 -14.26 -16.17 1.56
N ALA A 221 -13.56 -15.81 0.49
CA ALA A 221 -12.32 -16.47 0.08
C ALA A 221 -11.23 -15.41 -0.15
N HIS A 222 -10.00 -15.64 0.30
CA HIS A 222 -8.92 -14.66 0.13
C HIS A 222 -7.59 -15.30 -0.29
N ILE A 223 -6.74 -14.47 -0.89
CA ILE A 223 -5.33 -14.72 -1.19
C ILE A 223 -4.56 -13.47 -0.74
N ASN A 224 -3.53 -13.62 0.09
CA ASN A 224 -2.71 -12.51 0.63
C ASN A 224 -3.57 -11.34 1.19
N GLY A 225 -4.62 -11.68 1.95
CA GLY A 225 -5.56 -10.70 2.49
C GLY A 225 -6.49 -9.99 1.50
N ARG A 226 -6.47 -10.29 0.20
CA ARG A 226 -7.45 -9.79 -0.77
C ARG A 226 -8.75 -10.57 -0.66
N ILE A 227 -9.68 -10.08 0.17
CA ILE A 227 -10.92 -10.80 0.53
C ILE A 227 -11.97 -10.62 -0.55
N VAL A 228 -12.46 -11.75 -1.04
CA VAL A 228 -13.61 -11.82 -1.93
C VAL A 228 -14.81 -12.07 -1.07
N ASP A 229 -15.68 -11.07 -1.02
CA ASP A 229 -16.98 -11.12 -0.37
C ASP A 229 -18.07 -11.37 -1.43
N SER A 230 -18.99 -12.30 -1.16
CA SER A 230 -20.12 -12.64 -2.01
C SER A 230 -21.06 -13.66 -1.35
N ALA A 231 -22.36 -13.37 -1.42
CA ALA A 231 -23.42 -14.14 -0.81
C ALA A 231 -24.56 -14.44 -1.78
N PHE A 232 -25.30 -15.52 -1.52
CA PHE A 232 -26.52 -15.86 -2.24
C PHE A 232 -27.54 -16.53 -1.32
N THR A 233 -28.83 -16.31 -1.61
CA THR A 233 -29.91 -16.98 -0.88
C THR A 233 -30.27 -18.33 -1.53
N VAL A 234 -30.54 -19.33 -0.69
CA VAL A 234 -31.12 -20.64 -1.02
C VAL A 234 -32.49 -20.73 -0.39
N ALA A 235 -33.49 -21.05 -1.21
CA ALA A 235 -34.82 -21.46 -0.79
C ALA A 235 -35.28 -22.63 -1.68
N PHE A 236 -36.10 -23.54 -1.15
CA PHE A 236 -36.61 -24.70 -1.90
C PHE A 236 -38.12 -24.62 -2.17
N ASP A 237 -38.82 -23.73 -1.50
CA ASP A 237 -40.22 -23.42 -1.76
C ASP A 237 -40.30 -22.20 -2.72
N PRO A 238 -40.88 -22.33 -3.92
CA PRO A 238 -41.03 -21.23 -4.88
C PRO A 238 -41.83 -20.03 -4.35
N VAL A 239 -42.54 -20.16 -3.22
CA VAL A 239 -43.22 -19.04 -2.56
C VAL A 239 -42.26 -17.89 -2.21
N TYR A 240 -40.97 -18.17 -2.06
CA TYR A 240 -39.95 -17.17 -1.77
C TYR A 240 -39.25 -16.61 -3.02
N ASP A 241 -39.52 -17.13 -4.22
CA ASP A 241 -38.88 -16.66 -5.46
C ASP A 241 -39.02 -15.13 -5.67
N PRO A 242 -40.17 -14.47 -5.40
CA PRO A 242 -40.29 -13.02 -5.51
C PRO A 242 -39.43 -12.25 -4.50
N LEU A 243 -39.22 -12.79 -3.29
CA LEU A 243 -38.33 -12.21 -2.29
C LEU A 243 -36.86 -12.31 -2.73
N LEU A 244 -36.47 -13.46 -3.31
CA LEU A 244 -35.12 -13.64 -3.85
C LEU A 244 -34.89 -12.75 -5.08
N GLU A 245 -35.89 -12.60 -5.96
CA GLU A 245 -35.81 -11.73 -7.13
C GLU A 245 -35.67 -10.26 -6.74
N ALA A 246 -36.48 -9.77 -5.79
CA ALA A 246 -36.41 -8.40 -5.25
C ALA A 246 -35.01 -8.05 -4.74
N VAL A 247 -34.45 -8.91 -3.88
CA VAL A 247 -33.11 -8.67 -3.30
C VAL A 247 -32.02 -8.77 -4.37
N LYS A 248 -32.15 -9.70 -5.32
CA LYS A 248 -31.18 -9.81 -6.42
C LYS A 248 -31.21 -8.56 -7.31
N ASP A 249 -32.38 -8.05 -7.67
CA ASP A 249 -32.51 -6.86 -8.51
C ASP A 249 -32.03 -5.59 -7.77
N ALA A 250 -32.33 -5.48 -6.48
CA ALA A 250 -31.80 -4.41 -5.62
C ALA A 250 -30.27 -4.44 -5.55
N THR A 251 -29.65 -5.62 -5.34
CA THR A 251 -28.20 -5.79 -5.38
C THR A 251 -27.61 -5.44 -6.75
N ASN A 252 -28.22 -5.89 -7.84
CA ASN A 252 -27.72 -5.60 -9.20
C ASN A 252 -27.92 -4.13 -9.59
N THR A 253 -28.95 -3.47 -9.03
CA THR A 253 -29.11 -2.02 -9.09
C THR A 253 -28.01 -1.30 -8.31
N GLY A 254 -27.67 -1.73 -7.10
CA GLY A 254 -26.50 -1.21 -6.36
C GLY A 254 -25.19 -1.36 -7.14
N ILE A 255 -24.95 -2.54 -7.74
CA ILE A 255 -23.77 -2.84 -8.56
C ILE A 255 -23.75 -1.97 -9.83
N ARG A 256 -24.90 -1.67 -10.43
CA ARG A 256 -25.02 -0.80 -11.62
C ARG A 256 -24.78 0.67 -11.31
N GLU A 257 -25.32 1.15 -10.18
CA GLU A 257 -25.29 2.57 -9.80
C GLU A 257 -24.00 2.99 -9.09
N ALA A 258 -23.26 2.05 -8.49
CA ALA A 258 -21.94 2.31 -7.94
C ALA A 258 -20.93 2.84 -9.00
N GLY A 259 -19.84 3.44 -8.55
CA GLY A 259 -18.75 3.89 -9.43
C GLY A 259 -17.92 4.99 -8.81
N ILE A 260 -16.72 5.22 -9.33
CA ILE A 260 -15.84 6.31 -8.87
C ILE A 260 -16.60 7.64 -8.98
N ASP A 261 -16.46 8.50 -7.98
CA ASP A 261 -17.13 9.80 -7.81
C ASP A 261 -18.63 9.73 -7.44
N VAL A 262 -19.25 8.54 -7.44
CA VAL A 262 -20.65 8.34 -7.00
C VAL A 262 -20.74 8.42 -5.48
N ARG A 263 -21.80 9.07 -4.97
CA ARG A 263 -22.08 9.20 -3.53
C ARG A 263 -22.78 7.95 -3.00
N MET A 264 -22.38 7.52 -1.80
CA MET A 264 -22.99 6.38 -1.10
C MET A 264 -24.52 6.54 -0.95
N SER A 265 -24.99 7.76 -0.64
CA SER A 265 -26.42 8.08 -0.51
C SER A 265 -27.26 7.79 -1.74
N ASP A 266 -26.67 7.96 -2.93
CA ASP A 266 -27.39 7.87 -4.20
C ASP A 266 -27.58 6.39 -4.58
N ILE A 267 -26.55 5.58 -4.32
CA ILE A 267 -26.58 4.12 -4.43
C ILE A 267 -27.66 3.55 -3.50
N GLY A 268 -27.68 3.97 -2.23
CA GLY A 268 -28.69 3.51 -1.26
C GLY A 268 -30.12 3.93 -1.57
N ALA A 269 -30.31 5.10 -2.20
CA ALA A 269 -31.62 5.51 -2.70
C ALA A 269 -32.10 4.61 -3.86
N ALA A 270 -31.23 4.31 -4.82
CA ALA A 270 -31.56 3.45 -5.96
C ALA A 270 -31.79 1.98 -5.56
N ILE A 271 -31.00 1.45 -4.62
CA ILE A 271 -31.21 0.12 -4.03
C ILE A 271 -32.60 0.03 -3.36
N GLN A 272 -32.99 1.06 -2.59
CA GLN A 272 -34.28 1.09 -1.92
C GLN A 272 -35.44 1.18 -2.91
N GLU A 273 -35.33 2.01 -3.95
CA GLU A 273 -36.35 2.14 -4.99
C GLU A 273 -36.58 0.81 -5.71
N ALA A 274 -35.51 0.09 -6.06
CA ALA A 274 -35.60 -1.26 -6.63
C ALA A 274 -36.25 -2.24 -5.64
N MET A 275 -35.71 -2.38 -4.43
CA MET A 275 -36.19 -3.34 -3.42
C MET A 275 -37.67 -3.14 -3.06
N GLU A 276 -38.07 -1.90 -2.72
CA GLU A 276 -39.41 -1.57 -2.23
C GLU A 276 -40.46 -1.50 -3.36
N SER A 277 -40.06 -1.75 -4.62
CA SER A 277 -40.98 -1.95 -5.75
C SER A 277 -41.60 -3.36 -5.80
N TYR A 278 -41.04 -4.32 -5.04
CA TYR A 278 -41.48 -5.71 -5.01
C TYR A 278 -42.37 -6.04 -3.80
N GLU A 279 -43.27 -7.00 -4.00
CA GLU A 279 -44.09 -7.62 -2.97
C GLU A 279 -44.07 -9.14 -3.08
N VAL A 280 -44.30 -9.84 -1.96
CA VAL A 280 -44.34 -11.31 -1.87
C VAL A 280 -45.58 -11.77 -1.11
N GLU A 281 -46.28 -12.76 -1.66
CA GLU A 281 -47.43 -13.39 -0.98
C GLU A 281 -46.95 -14.53 -0.09
N LEU A 282 -47.16 -14.43 1.22
CA LEU A 282 -46.88 -15.50 2.17
C LEU A 282 -48.15 -15.84 2.95
N ASN A 283 -48.57 -17.12 2.89
CA ASN A 283 -49.77 -17.62 3.59
C ASN A 283 -51.05 -16.80 3.31
N GLY A 284 -51.26 -16.36 2.07
CA GLY A 284 -52.43 -15.55 1.67
C GLY A 284 -52.36 -14.07 2.10
N THR A 285 -51.18 -13.58 2.53
CA THR A 285 -50.96 -12.18 2.93
C THR A 285 -49.84 -11.58 2.08
N MET A 286 -50.09 -10.42 1.47
CA MET A 286 -49.08 -9.65 0.73
C MET A 286 -48.16 -8.89 1.68
N TYR A 287 -46.85 -9.02 1.48
CA TYR A 287 -45.82 -8.28 2.20
C TYR A 287 -44.98 -7.46 1.21
N PRO A 288 -44.87 -6.13 1.38
CA PRO A 288 -43.88 -5.35 0.65
C PRO A 288 -42.47 -5.77 1.13
N VAL A 289 -41.54 -5.97 0.20
CA VAL A 289 -40.15 -6.27 0.53
C VAL A 289 -39.47 -4.99 1.02
N LYS A 290 -38.83 -5.03 2.18
CA LYS A 290 -38.19 -3.86 2.81
C LYS A 290 -36.69 -4.07 2.92
N CYS A 291 -35.91 -3.05 2.60
CA CYS A 291 -34.50 -3.03 2.95
C CYS A 291 -34.31 -3.14 4.47
N ILE A 292 -33.33 -3.94 4.91
CA ILE A 292 -32.89 -3.96 6.30
C ILE A 292 -32.02 -2.73 6.56
N ARG A 293 -32.66 -1.62 6.97
CA ARG A 293 -32.07 -0.26 7.00
C ARG A 293 -30.86 -0.04 7.92
N ASN A 294 -30.46 -1.05 8.70
CA ASN A 294 -29.27 -1.05 9.55
C ASN A 294 -28.30 -2.19 9.20
N LEU A 295 -28.36 -2.69 7.96
CA LEU A 295 -27.30 -3.43 7.28
C LEU A 295 -26.87 -2.63 6.05
N ASN A 296 -25.62 -2.81 5.62
CA ASN A 296 -24.95 -1.96 4.65
C ASN A 296 -23.85 -2.78 3.97
N GLY A 297 -23.62 -2.59 2.67
CA GLY A 297 -22.34 -2.99 2.07
C GLY A 297 -21.19 -2.12 2.60
N HIS A 298 -19.96 -2.39 2.19
CA HIS A 298 -18.76 -1.76 2.74
C HIS A 298 -17.58 -1.79 1.78
N ASN A 299 -16.56 -0.95 2.01
CA ASN A 299 -15.26 -1.18 1.38
C ASN A 299 -14.53 -2.35 2.05
N ILE A 300 -13.63 -2.98 1.29
CA ILE A 300 -12.77 -4.08 1.72
C ILE A 300 -11.32 -3.66 1.52
N ASP A 301 -10.54 -3.68 2.60
CA ASP A 301 -9.10 -3.45 2.58
C ASP A 301 -8.33 -4.76 2.75
N GLN A 302 -7.00 -4.72 2.58
CA GLN A 302 -6.17 -5.92 2.69
C GLN A 302 -6.20 -6.46 4.13
N HIS A 303 -6.65 -7.71 4.30
CA HIS A 303 -6.91 -8.38 5.58
C HIS A 303 -8.02 -7.76 6.46
N VAL A 304 -8.77 -6.76 5.97
CA VAL A 304 -9.79 -6.06 6.75
C VAL A 304 -11.10 -6.05 5.97
N ILE A 305 -12.07 -6.82 6.44
CA ILE A 305 -13.36 -7.00 5.77
C ILE A 305 -14.16 -5.68 5.67
N HIS A 306 -14.10 -4.85 6.72
CA HIS A 306 -14.77 -3.55 6.78
C HIS A 306 -13.74 -2.41 6.82
N GLY A 307 -13.42 -1.80 5.67
CA GLY A 307 -12.44 -0.71 5.55
C GLY A 307 -12.93 0.68 5.98
N GLY A 308 -14.02 0.76 6.75
CA GLY A 308 -14.54 2.00 7.34
C GLY A 308 -15.56 2.82 6.53
N LYS A 309 -15.70 2.59 5.21
CA LYS A 309 -16.80 3.15 4.39
C LYS A 309 -17.97 2.17 4.33
N SER A 310 -19.19 2.68 4.43
CA SER A 310 -20.44 1.90 4.30
C SER A 310 -21.25 2.33 3.08
N VAL A 311 -21.76 1.35 2.34
CA VAL A 311 -22.69 1.51 1.21
C VAL A 311 -24.11 1.32 1.76
N PRO A 312 -24.93 2.38 1.90
CA PRO A 312 -26.28 2.25 2.41
C PRO A 312 -27.17 1.51 1.41
N ILE A 313 -28.18 0.81 1.92
CA ILE A 313 -29.25 0.18 1.12
C ILE A 313 -30.60 0.90 1.27
N VAL A 314 -30.58 2.09 1.86
CA VAL A 314 -31.72 2.99 2.03
C VAL A 314 -31.30 4.43 1.72
N LYS A 315 -32.26 5.26 1.29
CA LYS A 315 -32.00 6.69 1.04
C LYS A 315 -31.60 7.42 2.32
N GLY A 316 -30.63 8.33 2.19
CA GLY A 316 -29.99 9.04 3.29
C GLY A 316 -28.53 8.66 3.43
N GLY A 317 -27.93 8.91 4.59
CA GLY A 317 -26.49 8.76 4.81
C GLY A 317 -25.72 10.07 4.60
N ASP A 318 -24.40 9.98 4.62
CA ASP A 318 -23.51 11.11 4.34
C ASP A 318 -23.38 11.38 2.83
N GLN A 319 -22.43 12.24 2.45
CA GLN A 319 -22.12 12.53 1.04
C GLN A 319 -20.76 11.95 0.62
N THR A 320 -20.26 10.96 1.36
CA THR A 320 -19.01 10.25 1.04
C THR A 320 -19.12 9.59 -0.33
N LYS A 321 -18.00 9.54 -1.05
CA LYS A 321 -17.91 8.99 -2.41
C LYS A 321 -17.09 7.72 -2.46
N MET A 322 -17.35 6.91 -3.47
CA MET A 322 -16.44 5.88 -3.93
C MET A 322 -15.26 6.52 -4.68
N GLU A 323 -14.05 6.05 -4.41
CA GLU A 323 -12.79 6.58 -4.93
C GLU A 323 -12.10 5.55 -5.86
N GLU A 324 -11.12 6.02 -6.63
CA GLU A 324 -10.40 5.19 -7.60
C GLU A 324 -9.44 4.22 -6.88
N GLY A 325 -9.57 2.92 -7.16
CA GLY A 325 -8.74 1.87 -6.56
C GLY A 325 -9.36 1.16 -5.35
N GLU A 326 -10.49 1.66 -4.83
CA GLU A 326 -11.25 0.98 -3.76
C GLU A 326 -11.93 -0.31 -4.24
N VAL A 327 -12.17 -1.23 -3.30
CA VAL A 327 -12.91 -2.47 -3.49
C VAL A 327 -14.11 -2.48 -2.55
N PHE A 328 -15.28 -2.92 -3.04
CA PHE A 328 -16.53 -2.88 -2.29
C PHE A 328 -17.29 -4.21 -2.30
N ALA A 329 -17.73 -4.62 -1.11
CA ALA A 329 -18.88 -5.47 -0.90
C ALA A 329 -20.15 -4.68 -1.27
N ILE A 330 -20.90 -5.15 -2.26
CA ILE A 330 -22.19 -4.57 -2.66
C ILE A 330 -23.26 -5.61 -2.40
N GLU A 331 -23.71 -5.62 -1.15
CA GLU A 331 -24.75 -6.49 -0.63
C GLU A 331 -26.04 -5.74 -0.35
N THR A 332 -27.17 -6.45 -0.47
CA THR A 332 -28.47 -5.94 -0.03
C THR A 332 -29.26 -7.01 0.69
N PHE A 333 -30.11 -6.58 1.62
CA PHE A 333 -30.93 -7.44 2.44
C PHE A 333 -32.39 -7.02 2.37
N GLY A 334 -33.25 -7.89 1.86
CA GLY A 334 -34.70 -7.72 1.87
C GLY A 334 -35.33 -8.50 3.02
N SER A 335 -36.36 -7.94 3.64
CA SER A 335 -37.11 -8.54 4.74
C SER A 335 -38.62 -8.34 4.58
N THR A 336 -39.39 -9.37 4.91
CA THR A 336 -40.86 -9.26 5.09
C THR A 336 -41.26 -8.73 6.47
N GLY A 337 -40.28 -8.55 7.38
CA GLY A 337 -40.46 -8.12 8.76
C GLY A 337 -40.49 -6.59 8.94
N LYS A 338 -39.68 -6.10 9.87
CA LYS A 338 -39.55 -4.66 10.18
C LYS A 338 -38.52 -3.93 9.32
N GLY A 339 -37.74 -4.66 8.51
CA GLY A 339 -36.60 -4.10 7.78
C GLY A 339 -35.57 -3.53 8.76
N TYR A 340 -35.35 -4.22 9.87
CA TYR A 340 -34.40 -3.81 10.92
C TYR A 340 -33.96 -5.02 11.74
N VAL A 341 -32.65 -5.26 11.83
CA VAL A 341 -32.07 -6.38 12.57
C VAL A 341 -31.60 -5.99 13.97
N ARG A 342 -31.57 -6.97 14.87
CA ARG A 342 -30.98 -6.89 16.20
C ARG A 342 -30.16 -8.14 16.46
N GLU A 343 -29.23 -8.03 17.39
CA GLU A 343 -28.44 -9.15 17.89
C GLU A 343 -29.38 -10.17 18.58
N ASP A 344 -29.28 -11.44 18.20
CA ASP A 344 -30.00 -12.57 18.80
C ASP A 344 -29.17 -13.87 18.66
N MET A 345 -29.59 -14.95 19.32
CA MET A 345 -28.93 -16.26 19.32
C MET A 345 -27.51 -16.25 19.91
N GLU A 346 -26.76 -17.34 19.74
CA GLU A 346 -25.40 -17.46 20.26
C GLU A 346 -24.36 -16.91 19.27
N THR A 347 -23.48 -16.02 19.75
CA THR A 347 -22.35 -15.50 18.96
C THR A 347 -21.43 -16.61 18.46
N SER A 348 -21.16 -16.61 17.16
CA SER A 348 -20.26 -17.54 16.48
C SER A 348 -19.07 -16.85 15.82
N HIS A 349 -19.25 -15.61 15.34
CA HIS A 349 -18.25 -14.82 14.63
C HIS A 349 -17.49 -13.86 15.57
N TYR A 350 -16.19 -13.70 15.32
CA TYR A 350 -15.27 -12.86 16.06
C TYR A 350 -14.19 -12.31 15.11
N ALA A 351 -13.64 -11.13 15.38
CA ALA A 351 -12.44 -10.63 14.70
C ALA A 351 -11.56 -9.85 15.69
N LEU A 352 -10.26 -9.71 15.41
CA LEU A 352 -9.43 -8.77 16.16
C LEU A 352 -9.88 -7.34 15.87
N ALA A 353 -10.04 -6.50 16.89
CA ALA A 353 -10.40 -5.10 16.70
C ALA A 353 -9.22 -4.34 16.06
N ALA A 354 -9.47 -3.58 14.99
CA ALA A 354 -8.43 -2.83 14.29
C ALA A 354 -7.80 -1.71 15.15
N ASP A 355 -8.59 -1.17 16.08
CA ASP A 355 -8.24 -0.14 17.06
C ASP A 355 -8.11 -0.71 18.50
N ALA A 356 -7.76 -2.00 18.62
CA ALA A 356 -7.68 -2.71 19.90
C ALA A 356 -6.90 -1.93 20.99
N PRO A 357 -7.49 -1.70 22.18
CA PRO A 357 -6.85 -0.94 23.23
C PRO A 357 -5.72 -1.74 23.89
N SER A 358 -4.64 -1.05 24.27
CA SER A 358 -3.51 -1.66 24.98
C SER A 358 -3.87 -2.00 26.43
N VAL A 359 -4.50 -3.17 26.64
CA VAL A 359 -4.98 -3.65 27.95
C VAL A 359 -4.09 -4.78 28.47
N PRO A 360 -3.47 -4.65 29.66
CA PRO A 360 -2.66 -5.72 30.25
C PRO A 360 -3.49 -6.95 30.63
N LEU A 361 -3.56 -7.94 29.73
CA LEU A 361 -4.18 -9.23 30.00
C LEU A 361 -3.54 -9.91 31.22
N ARG A 362 -4.38 -10.33 32.18
CA ARG A 362 -3.94 -11.09 33.37
C ARG A 362 -4.16 -12.60 33.22
N LEU A 363 -5.21 -12.99 32.50
CA LEU A 363 -5.61 -14.38 32.32
C LEU A 363 -4.70 -15.08 31.30
N SER A 364 -4.10 -16.21 31.66
CA SER A 364 -3.19 -16.95 30.78
C SER A 364 -3.89 -17.53 29.55
N SER A 365 -5.12 -18.03 29.68
CA SER A 365 -5.90 -18.52 28.53
C SER A 365 -6.24 -17.41 27.53
N ALA A 366 -6.49 -16.18 27.99
CA ALA A 366 -6.69 -15.03 27.09
C ALA A 366 -5.42 -14.68 26.32
N LYS A 367 -4.25 -14.66 26.97
CA LYS A 367 -2.95 -14.44 26.30
C LYS A 367 -2.64 -15.51 25.26
N ASN A 368 -2.81 -16.78 25.64
CA ASN A 368 -2.55 -17.90 24.76
C ASN A 368 -3.49 -17.86 23.54
N LEU A 369 -4.77 -17.58 23.75
CA LEU A 369 -5.74 -17.46 22.67
C LEU A 369 -5.47 -16.24 21.76
N LEU A 370 -5.08 -15.09 22.32
CA LEU A 370 -4.70 -13.92 21.52
C LEU A 370 -3.49 -14.21 20.63
N ASN A 371 -2.49 -14.93 21.16
CA ASN A 371 -1.35 -15.38 20.35
C ASN A 371 -1.81 -16.29 19.19
N VAL A 372 -2.74 -17.22 19.44
CA VAL A 372 -3.32 -18.09 18.39
C VAL A 372 -4.08 -17.26 17.35
N ILE A 373 -4.90 -16.28 17.78
CA ILE A 373 -5.64 -15.39 16.88
C ILE A 373 -4.68 -14.57 16.00
N ASN A 374 -3.69 -13.90 16.60
CA ASN A 374 -2.73 -13.08 15.85
C ASN A 374 -1.91 -13.90 14.84
N LYS A 375 -1.52 -15.13 15.21
CA LYS A 375 -0.72 -16.03 14.37
C LYS A 375 -1.50 -16.72 13.24
N ASN A 376 -2.83 -16.82 13.35
CA ASN A 376 -3.65 -17.54 12.37
C ASN A 376 -4.58 -16.62 11.58
N PHE A 377 -5.27 -15.69 12.24
CA PHE A 377 -6.32 -14.88 11.61
C PHE A 377 -5.88 -13.42 11.45
N GLY A 378 -5.08 -12.89 12.38
CA GLY A 378 -4.79 -11.46 12.43
C GLY A 378 -6.10 -10.68 12.57
N THR A 379 -6.39 -9.80 11.61
CA THR A 379 -7.66 -9.05 11.51
C THR A 379 -8.76 -9.78 10.72
N LEU A 380 -8.48 -10.93 10.09
CA LEU A 380 -9.51 -11.72 9.40
C LEU A 380 -10.54 -12.25 10.42
N PRO A 381 -11.85 -12.18 10.12
CA PRO A 381 -12.86 -12.78 10.97
C PRO A 381 -12.70 -14.31 11.06
N PHE A 382 -12.95 -14.86 12.25
CA PHE A 382 -12.92 -16.28 12.56
C PHE A 382 -14.16 -16.70 13.34
N CYS A 383 -14.37 -18.01 13.47
CA CYS A 383 -15.45 -18.56 14.30
C CYS A 383 -14.92 -19.60 15.29
N ARG A 384 -15.78 -20.00 16.24
CA ARG A 384 -15.45 -21.02 17.25
C ARG A 384 -14.97 -22.34 16.63
N ARG A 385 -15.62 -22.82 15.56
CA ARG A 385 -15.20 -24.03 14.83
C ARG A 385 -13.76 -23.94 14.27
N TYR A 386 -13.24 -22.73 14.01
CA TYR A 386 -11.87 -22.58 13.49
C TYR A 386 -10.86 -22.70 14.62
N LEU A 387 -11.20 -22.24 15.83
CA LEU A 387 -10.43 -22.51 17.04
C LEU A 387 -10.47 -24.01 17.39
N ASP A 388 -11.64 -24.64 17.31
CA ASP A 388 -11.80 -26.09 17.52
C ASP A 388 -10.91 -26.90 16.54
N ARG A 389 -10.91 -26.52 15.25
CA ARG A 389 -10.08 -27.15 14.21
C ARG A 389 -8.58 -26.93 14.39
N LEU A 390 -8.17 -25.83 15.03
CA LEU A 390 -6.79 -25.58 15.47
C LEU A 390 -6.44 -26.28 16.81
N GLY A 391 -7.27 -27.23 17.26
CA GLY A 391 -7.05 -27.99 18.49
C GLY A 391 -7.16 -27.16 19.77
N GLN A 392 -7.80 -25.99 19.72
CA GLN A 392 -8.00 -25.17 20.92
C GLN A 392 -9.14 -25.76 21.76
N GLU A 393 -8.86 -26.07 23.02
CA GLU A 393 -9.86 -26.52 23.97
C GLU A 393 -10.17 -25.46 25.03
N LYS A 394 -11.40 -25.45 25.56
CA LYS A 394 -11.80 -24.70 26.77
C LYS A 394 -11.52 -23.18 26.68
N TYR A 395 -11.39 -22.64 25.46
CA TYR A 395 -10.96 -21.28 25.19
C TYR A 395 -11.99 -20.19 25.50
N LEU A 396 -13.28 -20.54 25.67
CA LEU A 396 -14.39 -19.58 25.84
C LEU A 396 -14.15 -18.54 26.95
N LEU A 397 -13.54 -18.93 28.08
CA LEU A 397 -13.20 -17.97 29.15
C LEU A 397 -12.12 -16.96 28.70
N GLY A 398 -11.14 -17.42 27.90
CA GLY A 398 -10.15 -16.56 27.28
C GLY A 398 -10.76 -15.63 26.25
N LEU A 399 -11.60 -16.16 25.36
CA LEU A 399 -12.30 -15.41 24.31
C LEU A 399 -13.20 -14.32 24.90
N ASN A 400 -14.05 -14.67 25.87
CA ASN A 400 -14.89 -13.71 26.57
C ASN A 400 -14.07 -12.62 27.29
N ASN A 401 -12.87 -12.96 27.80
CA ASN A 401 -11.98 -11.96 28.39
C ASN A 401 -11.40 -11.00 27.34
N LEU A 402 -11.00 -11.50 26.15
CA LEU A 402 -10.56 -10.66 25.04
C LEU A 402 -11.67 -9.72 24.55
N VAL A 403 -12.89 -10.23 24.42
CA VAL A 403 -14.09 -9.43 24.06
C VAL A 403 -14.37 -8.36 25.11
N SER A 404 -14.45 -8.73 26.39
CA SER A 404 -14.65 -7.76 27.48
C SER A 404 -13.53 -6.72 27.63
N SER A 405 -12.37 -6.95 27.02
CA SER A 405 -11.22 -6.03 27.01
C SER A 405 -11.18 -5.16 25.74
N GLY A 406 -12.09 -5.34 24.79
CA GLY A 406 -12.11 -4.62 23.50
C GLY A 406 -11.04 -5.06 22.50
N ILE A 407 -10.32 -6.15 22.76
CA ILE A 407 -9.22 -6.63 21.89
C ILE A 407 -9.78 -7.45 20.71
N VAL A 408 -10.83 -8.23 20.97
CA VAL A 408 -11.57 -9.01 19.97
C VAL A 408 -12.98 -8.46 19.93
N GLN A 409 -13.48 -8.09 18.75
CA GLN A 409 -14.89 -7.76 18.57
C GLN A 409 -15.67 -9.05 18.32
N ASP A 410 -16.82 -9.20 18.98
CA ASP A 410 -17.79 -10.25 18.70
C ASP A 410 -18.89 -9.76 17.75
N TYR A 411 -19.32 -10.64 16.86
CA TYR A 411 -20.32 -10.36 15.82
C TYR A 411 -21.48 -11.35 15.98
N PRO A 412 -22.46 -11.06 16.85
CA PRO A 412 -23.61 -11.92 17.05
C PRO A 412 -24.52 -11.96 15.80
N PRO A 413 -25.30 -13.04 15.62
CA PRO A 413 -26.30 -13.14 14.56
C PRO A 413 -27.29 -11.96 14.54
N LEU A 414 -27.58 -11.45 13.35
CA LEU A 414 -28.41 -10.25 13.15
C LEU A 414 -29.79 -10.64 12.62
N CYS A 415 -30.82 -10.52 13.46
CA CYS A 415 -32.18 -11.01 13.23
C CYS A 415 -33.24 -9.91 13.17
N ASP A 416 -34.12 -9.97 12.17
CA ASP A 416 -35.41 -9.25 12.18
C ASP A 416 -36.42 -10.04 13.06
N ILE A 417 -37.68 -9.61 13.13
CA ILE A 417 -38.70 -10.24 13.98
C ILE A 417 -38.93 -11.71 13.62
N LYS A 418 -38.96 -12.57 14.65
CA LYS A 418 -39.26 -13.99 14.49
C LYS A 418 -40.57 -14.21 13.72
N GLY A 419 -40.48 -15.03 12.67
CA GLY A 419 -41.58 -15.29 11.73
C GLY A 419 -41.50 -14.47 10.43
N SER A 420 -40.59 -13.50 10.32
CA SER A 420 -40.23 -12.93 9.01
C SER A 420 -39.24 -13.81 8.27
N TYR A 421 -39.05 -13.49 6.99
CA TYR A 421 -38.05 -14.08 6.11
C TYR A 421 -37.14 -12.98 5.60
N THR A 422 -35.84 -13.26 5.55
CA THR A 422 -34.84 -12.36 4.95
C THR A 422 -34.06 -13.08 3.87
N ALA A 423 -33.73 -12.36 2.81
CA ALA A 423 -32.86 -12.79 1.72
C ALA A 423 -31.71 -11.78 1.55
N GLN A 424 -30.54 -12.28 1.12
CA GLN A 424 -29.33 -11.54 0.80
C GLN A 424 -28.86 -11.95 -0.60
N TYR A 425 -28.34 -10.97 -1.34
CA TYR A 425 -27.46 -11.21 -2.48
C TYR A 425 -26.33 -10.20 -2.44
N GLU A 426 -25.15 -10.67 -2.82
CA GLU A 426 -23.98 -9.84 -2.98
C GLU A 426 -23.17 -10.32 -4.18
N HIS A 427 -22.95 -9.41 -5.14
CA HIS A 427 -22.29 -9.70 -6.42
C HIS A 427 -22.80 -10.98 -7.14
N HIS A 428 -24.04 -10.92 -7.67
CA HIS A 428 -24.70 -12.10 -8.25
C HIS A 428 -25.48 -11.86 -9.57
N GLU A 429 -25.06 -12.51 -10.66
CA GLU A 429 -25.94 -12.72 -11.83
C GLU A 429 -25.87 -14.16 -12.43
N LYS A 430 -26.80 -14.48 -13.36
CA LYS A 430 -27.21 -15.82 -13.83
C LYS A 430 -26.62 -16.15 -15.22
N GLY A 431 -26.12 -17.38 -15.41
CA GLY A 431 -25.89 -17.95 -16.75
C GLY A 431 -25.29 -19.37 -16.74
N PRO A 432 -25.61 -20.24 -17.72
CA PRO A 432 -25.01 -21.58 -17.87
C PRO A 432 -23.61 -21.56 -18.51
N THR A 433 -23.06 -20.36 -18.70
CA THR A 433 -21.70 -20.04 -19.14
C THR A 433 -21.23 -18.83 -18.31
N TRP A 434 -19.94 -18.53 -18.35
CA TRP A 434 -19.28 -17.30 -17.88
C TRP A 434 -18.51 -17.31 -16.55
N LYS A 435 -17.68 -16.27 -16.43
CA LYS A 435 -16.51 -16.09 -15.55
C LYS A 435 -16.71 -14.76 -14.85
N HIS A 436 -16.76 -14.73 -13.52
CA HIS A 436 -17.06 -13.50 -12.79
C HIS A 436 -16.46 -13.46 -11.40
N PRO A 437 -15.52 -12.54 -11.14
CA PRO A 437 -15.56 -11.90 -9.83
C PRO A 437 -15.21 -10.43 -9.79
N LEU A 438 -15.79 -9.78 -8.77
CA LEU A 438 -15.66 -8.38 -8.40
C LEU A 438 -15.90 -7.39 -9.55
N ARG A 439 -16.66 -6.35 -9.27
CA ARG A 439 -16.48 -5.07 -9.96
C ARG A 439 -15.17 -4.41 -9.51
N LEU A 440 -14.05 -5.01 -9.91
CA LEU A 440 -12.75 -4.34 -9.90
C LEU A 440 -12.84 -3.22 -10.94
N THR A 441 -12.57 -2.01 -10.47
CA THR A 441 -12.89 -0.73 -11.10
C THR A 441 -11.97 -0.34 -12.29
N LEU A 442 -11.64 -1.29 -13.18
CA LEU A 442 -10.78 -1.10 -14.35
C LEU A 442 -11.38 -1.73 -15.64
N SER A 443 -11.29 -1.00 -16.76
CA SER A 443 -11.95 -1.33 -18.04
C SER A 443 -11.12 -2.26 -18.95
N SER A 444 -11.78 -3.20 -19.65
CA SER A 444 -11.12 -4.25 -20.42
C SER A 444 -11.03 -4.02 -21.93
N GLN A 445 -10.16 -4.80 -22.55
CA GLN A 445 -10.05 -4.98 -24.01
C GLN A 445 -10.98 -6.16 -24.42
N LEU A 446 -11.38 -6.42 -25.67
CA LEU A 446 -10.67 -6.32 -26.96
C LEU A 446 -11.64 -6.66 -28.14
N ILE A 447 -11.18 -6.43 -29.39
CA ILE A 447 -11.61 -7.04 -30.68
C ILE A 447 -12.72 -6.32 -31.50
N ARG A 448 -12.27 -5.63 -32.57
CA ARG A 448 -12.78 -5.85 -33.94
C ARG A 448 -11.63 -5.94 -34.95
N ARG A 449 -11.88 -6.63 -36.07
CA ARG A 449 -10.90 -7.08 -37.08
C ARG A 449 -10.63 -6.03 -38.18
N LEU A 450 -9.39 -6.06 -38.70
CA LEU A 450 -8.97 -5.91 -40.12
C LEU A 450 -9.61 -4.81 -40.99
N GLY A 451 -8.81 -3.85 -41.47
CA GLY A 451 -9.26 -2.84 -42.46
C GLY A 451 -8.17 -1.94 -43.07
N LEU A 452 -7.31 -2.51 -43.91
CA LEU A 452 -6.50 -1.91 -45.01
C LEU A 452 -6.18 -0.38 -45.07
N SER A 453 -4.86 -0.10 -45.08
CA SER A 453 -4.11 0.52 -46.21
C SER A 453 -3.97 2.04 -46.44
N PHE A 454 -2.86 2.35 -47.14
CA PHE A 454 -2.35 3.63 -47.70
C PHE A 454 -1.69 4.60 -46.68
N ALA A 455 -0.37 4.93 -46.68
CA ALA A 455 0.76 5.00 -47.65
C ALA A 455 1.08 6.42 -48.16
N ILE A 456 2.33 6.62 -48.63
CA ILE A 456 2.98 7.86 -49.15
C ILE A 456 3.51 8.75 -48.00
N VAL A 457 4.81 8.94 -47.71
CA VAL A 457 6.08 9.12 -48.49
C VAL A 457 6.24 10.51 -49.11
N PHE A 458 7.11 11.35 -48.54
CA PHE A 458 8.19 12.17 -49.15
C PHE A 458 8.82 12.99 -47.98
N SER A 459 10.09 12.91 -47.57
CA SER A 459 11.41 12.84 -48.21
C SER A 459 12.11 14.22 -48.36
N LEU A 460 13.17 14.39 -47.55
CA LEU A 460 14.47 15.03 -47.82
C LEU A 460 14.72 16.57 -47.77
N SER A 461 15.82 16.89 -47.04
CA SER A 461 16.90 17.86 -47.34
C SER A 461 17.00 19.26 -46.67
N PHE A 462 17.84 19.37 -45.62
CA PHE A 462 19.23 19.94 -45.63
C PHE A 462 19.55 21.31 -46.34
N PRO A 463 20.65 22.04 -45.99
CA PRO A 463 20.97 22.70 -44.70
C PRO A 463 21.44 24.20 -44.85
N PRO A 464 22.68 24.67 -44.50
CA PRO A 464 22.93 25.52 -43.32
C PRO A 464 23.66 26.86 -43.58
N SER A 465 23.78 27.72 -42.55
CA SER A 465 24.89 28.67 -42.25
C SER A 465 24.43 29.71 -41.21
N LEU A 466 25.26 30.48 -40.47
CA LEU A 466 26.57 30.37 -39.80
C LEU A 466 26.96 31.83 -39.44
N LEU A 467 27.39 32.09 -38.19
CA LEU A 467 28.08 33.32 -37.71
C LEU A 467 27.18 34.59 -37.65
N VAL A 468 27.36 35.59 -36.77
CA VAL A 468 28.59 36.26 -36.28
C VAL A 468 28.45 36.80 -34.83
N LEU A 469 29.61 36.91 -34.20
CA LEU A 469 30.11 37.49 -32.93
C LEU A 469 29.41 38.72 -32.24
N ASP A 470 29.63 38.75 -30.91
CA ASP A 470 29.67 39.83 -29.88
C ASP A 470 30.58 41.05 -30.30
N PRO A 471 30.87 42.16 -29.52
CA PRO A 471 30.58 42.47 -28.09
C PRO A 471 30.33 43.96 -27.64
N TRP A 472 30.20 44.17 -26.30
CA TRP A 472 30.53 45.37 -25.45
C TRP A 472 29.48 46.41 -24.92
N ARG A 473 29.24 46.31 -23.60
CA ARG A 473 29.11 47.33 -22.50
C ARG A 473 28.74 48.81 -22.78
N LYS A 474 27.72 49.32 -22.03
CA LYS A 474 27.67 50.57 -21.19
C LYS A 474 26.23 50.84 -20.68
N SER A 475 25.93 51.54 -19.55
CA SER A 475 26.77 52.08 -18.46
C SER A 475 26.02 52.14 -17.10
N ILE A 476 26.55 52.90 -16.12
CA ILE A 476 26.24 53.03 -14.68
C ILE A 476 25.62 54.41 -14.33
N TYR A 477 24.94 54.52 -13.17
CA TYR A 477 24.58 55.70 -12.33
C TYR A 477 23.20 56.37 -12.50
N HIS A 478 22.33 56.27 -11.48
CA HIS A 478 22.21 57.33 -10.46
C HIS A 478 21.45 56.89 -9.19
N PHE A 479 21.77 57.55 -8.06
CA PHE A 479 21.13 57.43 -6.74
C PHE A 479 20.34 58.72 -6.44
N SER A 480 19.17 58.66 -5.80
CA SER A 480 18.67 59.73 -4.89
C SER A 480 17.45 59.32 -4.06
N LEU A 481 17.41 59.83 -2.82
CA LEU A 481 16.38 59.69 -1.79
C LEU A 481 15.00 60.27 -2.16
N PHE A 482 13.96 59.81 -1.46
CA PHE A 482 12.87 60.65 -0.97
C PHE A 482 12.37 60.23 0.43
N GLN A 483 11.99 61.22 1.26
CA GLN A 483 11.43 61.07 2.61
C GLN A 483 9.90 61.34 2.63
N PRO A 484 9.18 61.02 3.74
CA PRO A 484 7.71 60.87 3.75
C PRO A 484 6.92 62.01 4.42
N SER A 485 5.58 62.04 4.25
CA SER A 485 4.53 62.61 5.14
C SER A 485 3.13 62.55 4.47
N PRO A 486 1.99 62.67 5.19
CA PRO A 486 1.67 62.19 6.54
C PRO A 486 0.23 61.59 6.74
N LEU A 487 0.04 60.90 7.87
CA LEU A 487 -1.16 60.75 8.74
C LEU A 487 -2.61 61.05 8.25
N ILE A 488 -3.53 60.10 8.50
CA ILE A 488 -4.78 60.29 9.30
C ILE A 488 -5.08 58.98 10.10
N MET A 489 -5.52 59.10 11.36
CA MET A 489 -6.04 58.01 12.23
C MET A 489 -7.54 58.20 12.55
N PRO A 490 -8.21 57.19 13.14
CA PRO A 490 -8.75 57.44 14.49
C PRO A 490 -8.56 56.32 15.55
N SER A 491 -8.58 56.75 16.81
CA SER A 491 -8.51 56.00 18.10
C SER A 491 -9.63 54.96 18.25
N VAL A 492 -9.42 53.71 18.70
CA VAL A 492 -9.12 53.21 20.07
C VAL A 492 -10.10 53.65 21.17
N VAL A 493 -10.79 52.67 21.77
CA VAL A 493 -11.18 52.62 23.20
C VAL A 493 -10.91 51.18 23.68
N ALA A 494 -10.39 51.02 24.89
CA ALA A 494 -10.10 49.74 25.52
C ALA A 494 -10.60 49.73 26.98
N THR A 495 -10.97 48.57 27.50
CA THR A 495 -11.05 48.31 28.95
C THR A 495 -10.64 46.87 29.25
N THR A 496 -9.90 46.70 30.34
CA THR A 496 -9.34 45.45 30.87
C THR A 496 -10.33 44.74 31.81
N ASP A 497 -10.10 43.44 32.08
CA ASP A 497 -9.77 42.94 33.44
C ASP A 497 -9.81 41.40 33.54
N THR A 498 -9.00 40.87 34.47
CA THR A 498 -8.91 39.47 34.94
C THR A 498 -8.51 39.51 36.43
N PRO A 499 -8.56 38.40 37.21
CA PRO A 499 -9.35 37.17 37.16
C PRO A 499 -10.12 36.95 38.51
N HIS A 500 -10.69 35.76 38.78
CA HIS A 500 -10.46 35.00 40.05
C HIS A 500 -11.24 33.66 40.12
N LEU A 501 -10.61 32.65 40.72
CA LEU A 501 -11.15 31.32 41.05
C LEU A 501 -11.77 31.29 42.46
N ARG A 502 -12.89 30.59 42.65
CA ARG A 502 -13.27 29.98 43.94
C ARG A 502 -14.27 28.82 43.79
N VAL A 503 -14.01 27.73 44.52
CA VAL A 503 -14.87 26.56 44.66
C VAL A 503 -15.72 26.70 45.94
N SER A 504 -16.99 26.29 45.91
CA SER A 504 -17.79 26.00 47.11
C SER A 504 -18.92 25.05 46.74
N ALA A 505 -19.13 24.00 47.53
CA ALA A 505 -20.18 23.00 47.33
C ALA A 505 -21.30 23.17 48.36
N ALA A 506 -22.54 22.91 47.95
CA ALA A 506 -23.68 22.69 48.83
C ALA A 506 -24.65 21.68 48.20
N LYS A 507 -25.21 20.79 49.02
CA LYS A 507 -26.18 19.75 48.63
C LYS A 507 -27.62 20.24 48.83
N ASN A 508 -28.58 19.78 48.02
CA ASN A 508 -29.59 18.78 48.43
C ASN A 508 -30.67 18.53 47.34
N ASP A 509 -30.95 17.25 47.13
CA ASP A 509 -32.25 16.57 46.97
C ASP A 509 -33.22 16.86 45.79
N ASP A 510 -33.25 15.88 44.88
CA ASP A 510 -34.42 15.18 44.31
C ASP A 510 -35.63 15.93 43.70
N ALA A 511 -35.68 15.93 42.36
CA ALA A 511 -36.87 15.55 41.58
C ALA A 511 -36.47 15.00 40.19
N LYS A 512 -37.27 14.06 39.64
CA LYS A 512 -36.98 13.36 38.38
C LYS A 512 -37.44 14.15 37.15
N ASP A 513 -36.59 14.25 36.13
CA ASP A 513 -37.02 14.33 34.73
C ASP A 513 -35.89 13.83 33.79
N GLU A 514 -36.19 12.90 32.88
CA GLU A 514 -35.18 12.31 31.98
C GLU A 514 -35.03 13.14 30.69
N GLN A 515 -34.24 14.21 30.77
CA GLN A 515 -33.81 14.95 29.58
C GLN A 515 -32.44 14.44 29.11
N ARG A 516 -32.43 13.78 27.94
CA ARG A 516 -31.24 13.19 27.29
C ARG A 516 -30.18 14.27 27.04
N SER A 517 -29.11 14.27 27.83
CA SER A 517 -28.04 15.25 27.70
C SER A 517 -27.26 15.09 26.40
N VAL A 518 -27.03 16.22 25.73
CA VAL A 518 -26.08 16.31 24.62
C VAL A 518 -24.68 16.03 25.17
N ARG A 519 -24.04 14.95 24.71
CA ARG A 519 -22.60 14.77 24.92
C ARG A 519 -21.87 15.78 24.05
N ILE A 520 -21.58 16.94 24.62
CA ILE A 520 -20.50 17.80 24.15
C ILE A 520 -19.21 16.94 24.18
N PRO A 521 -18.43 16.88 23.09
CA PRO A 521 -17.19 16.10 23.07
C PRO A 521 -16.19 16.60 24.14
N PRO A 522 -15.23 15.77 24.57
CA PRO A 522 -14.14 16.22 25.43
C PRO A 522 -13.39 17.40 24.78
N PRO A 523 -12.87 18.36 25.56
CA PRO A 523 -12.09 19.46 24.99
C PRO A 523 -10.82 18.91 24.33
N GLU A 524 -10.51 19.41 23.13
CA GLU A 524 -9.31 19.04 22.38
C GLU A 524 -8.05 19.23 23.22
N SER A 525 -7.27 18.17 23.35
CA SER A 525 -6.00 18.16 24.09
C SER A 525 -4.88 18.81 23.28
N SER A 526 -4.95 20.13 23.10
CA SER A 526 -3.84 20.99 22.67
C SER A 526 -3.01 20.47 21.48
N VAL A 527 -3.67 19.98 20.44
CA VAL A 527 -3.00 19.56 19.21
C VAL A 527 -2.92 20.77 18.28
N VAL A 528 -1.73 21.07 17.77
CA VAL A 528 -1.59 21.98 16.62
C VAL A 528 -2.21 21.26 15.44
N ASP A 529 -3.22 21.85 14.80
CA ASP A 529 -3.81 21.30 13.57
C ASP A 529 -2.70 21.03 12.56
N ASP A 530 -2.53 19.76 12.19
CA ASP A 530 -1.45 19.34 11.31
C ASP A 530 -1.87 19.58 9.85
N HIS A 531 -1.31 20.63 9.24
CA HIS A 531 -1.56 21.03 7.86
C HIS A 531 -0.67 20.33 6.82
N PHE A 532 0.03 19.23 7.15
CA PHE A 532 0.75 18.43 6.15
C PHE A 532 -0.20 17.73 5.17
N PHE A 533 0.33 17.38 4.00
CA PHE A 533 -0.43 16.73 2.93
C PHE A 533 -0.36 15.21 3.12
N TRP A 534 -1.40 14.64 3.72
CA TRP A 534 -1.46 13.21 3.97
C TRP A 534 -1.84 12.44 2.70
N THR A 535 -1.03 11.46 2.31
CA THR A 535 -1.33 10.49 1.26
C THR A 535 -1.42 9.08 1.82
N TYR A 536 -2.28 8.29 1.19
CA TYR A 536 -2.47 6.86 1.46
C TYR A 536 -2.00 6.00 0.27
N THR A 537 -1.45 6.61 -0.79
CA THR A 537 -0.89 5.89 -1.95
C THR A 537 0.52 5.39 -1.66
N GLU A 538 0.89 4.26 -2.28
CA GLU A 538 2.26 3.73 -2.25
C GLU A 538 3.28 4.76 -2.76
N GLU A 539 4.53 4.65 -2.31
CA GLU A 539 5.64 5.50 -2.74
C GLU A 539 5.82 5.44 -4.28
N PRO A 540 5.75 6.59 -5.00
CA PRO A 540 5.75 6.61 -6.46
C PRO A 540 7.05 6.10 -7.07
N HIS A 541 8.15 6.12 -6.32
CA HIS A 541 9.44 5.57 -6.72
C HIS A 541 9.42 4.05 -6.91
N ARG A 542 8.66 3.32 -6.08
CA ARG A 542 8.60 1.85 -6.13
C ARG A 542 7.86 1.37 -7.37
N SER A 543 6.70 1.96 -7.65
CA SER A 543 5.90 1.66 -8.83
C SER A 543 6.57 2.11 -10.13
N ARG A 544 7.20 3.31 -10.15
CA ARG A 544 7.94 3.80 -11.32
C ARG A 544 9.21 3.00 -11.61
N ARG A 545 9.97 2.57 -10.58
CA ARG A 545 11.09 1.61 -10.72
C ARG A 545 10.64 0.33 -11.44
N GLN A 546 9.54 -0.28 -10.99
CA GLN A 546 9.00 -1.50 -11.61
C GLN A 546 8.58 -1.27 -13.07
N ALA A 547 7.96 -0.13 -13.37
CA ALA A 547 7.58 0.27 -14.71
C ALA A 547 8.80 0.39 -15.65
N ILE A 548 9.85 1.06 -15.19
CA ILE A 548 11.09 1.26 -15.93
C ILE A 548 11.83 -0.06 -16.16
N ILE A 549 11.94 -0.94 -15.15
CA ILE A 549 12.54 -2.28 -15.33
C ILE A 549 11.79 -3.10 -16.38
N LYS A 550 10.45 -2.99 -16.42
CA LYS A 550 9.59 -3.73 -17.35
C LYS A 550 9.69 -3.21 -18.78
N ALA A 551 9.85 -1.90 -18.97
CA ALA A 551 10.02 -1.26 -20.28
C ALA A 551 11.46 -1.34 -20.82
N HIS A 552 12.45 -1.14 -19.94
CA HIS A 552 13.88 -1.03 -20.25
C HIS A 552 14.72 -1.96 -19.35
N PRO A 553 14.59 -3.29 -19.45
CA PRO A 553 15.32 -4.23 -18.58
C PRO A 553 16.84 -4.02 -18.60
N GLU A 554 17.40 -3.38 -19.63
CA GLU A 554 18.78 -2.93 -19.70
C GLU A 554 19.22 -1.93 -18.63
N VAL A 555 18.34 -1.14 -17.98
CA VAL A 555 18.76 -0.22 -16.90
C VAL A 555 19.39 -0.96 -15.73
N THR A 556 19.01 -2.22 -15.49
CA THR A 556 19.62 -3.08 -14.45
C THR A 556 21.13 -3.31 -14.67
N LYS A 557 21.63 -3.13 -15.90
CA LYS A 557 23.06 -3.24 -16.25
C LYS A 557 23.86 -2.00 -15.84
N LEU A 558 23.18 -0.90 -15.50
CA LEU A 558 23.82 0.29 -14.94
C LEU A 558 24.16 0.11 -13.45
N CYS A 559 23.49 -0.81 -12.74
CA CYS A 559 23.70 -1.03 -11.32
C CYS A 559 25.15 -1.45 -10.97
N GLY A 560 25.53 -1.21 -9.72
CA GLY A 560 26.81 -1.63 -9.15
C GLY A 560 27.82 -0.48 -8.98
N PRO A 561 29.01 -0.78 -8.42
CA PRO A 561 29.89 0.25 -7.90
C PRO A 561 30.58 1.09 -8.98
N GLU A 562 30.84 2.35 -8.62
CA GLU A 562 31.60 3.36 -9.36
C GLU A 562 32.95 3.63 -8.68
N PRO A 563 34.05 3.05 -9.19
CA PRO A 563 35.39 3.27 -8.65
C PRO A 563 35.87 4.72 -8.67
N LEU A 564 35.29 5.61 -9.47
CA LEU A 564 35.64 7.03 -9.51
C LEU A 564 35.38 7.74 -8.18
N THR A 565 34.30 7.35 -7.47
CA THR A 565 33.85 7.98 -6.21
C THR A 565 34.96 8.09 -5.16
N LYS A 566 35.77 7.03 -4.97
CA LYS A 566 36.88 7.06 -3.99
C LYS A 566 38.01 8.04 -4.34
N TYR A 567 38.24 8.31 -5.62
CA TYR A 567 39.27 9.26 -6.07
C TYR A 567 38.79 10.70 -5.94
N VAL A 568 37.51 10.97 -6.23
CA VAL A 568 36.87 12.28 -5.99
C VAL A 568 36.89 12.59 -4.48
N VAL A 569 36.43 11.65 -3.64
CA VAL A 569 36.51 11.77 -2.17
C VAL A 569 37.93 12.08 -1.71
N PHE A 570 38.94 11.33 -2.16
CA PHE A 570 40.32 11.58 -1.77
C PHE A 570 40.81 12.98 -2.19
N GLY A 571 40.46 13.43 -3.39
CA GLY A 571 40.78 14.77 -3.88
C GLY A 571 40.14 15.88 -3.05
N VAL A 572 38.85 15.75 -2.71
CA VAL A 572 38.09 16.76 -1.97
C VAL A 572 38.49 16.79 -0.48
N VAL A 573 38.72 15.63 0.15
CA VAL A 573 39.30 15.57 1.51
C VAL A 573 40.69 16.22 1.53
N SER A 574 41.53 15.94 0.54
CA SER A 574 42.87 16.58 0.43
C SER A 574 42.79 18.09 0.23
N LEU A 575 41.83 18.57 -0.57
CA LEU A 575 41.57 20.00 -0.76
C LEU A 575 41.16 20.69 0.56
N GLN A 576 40.25 20.07 1.33
CA GLN A 576 39.83 20.60 2.62
C GLN A 576 40.96 20.64 3.65
N ILE A 577 41.74 19.56 3.77
CA ILE A 577 42.91 19.52 4.67
C ILE A 577 43.94 20.59 4.26
N CYS A 578 44.18 20.77 2.96
CA CYS A 578 45.07 21.82 2.45
C CYS A 578 44.56 23.22 2.82
N CYS A 579 43.28 23.52 2.61
CA CYS A 579 42.68 24.81 2.98
C CYS A 579 42.75 25.05 4.50
N ALA A 580 42.42 24.04 5.31
CA ALA A 580 42.50 24.11 6.77
C ALA A 580 43.94 24.40 7.24
N TYR A 581 44.94 23.74 6.64
CA TYR A 581 46.36 23.96 6.94
C TYR A 581 46.85 25.35 6.50
N LEU A 582 46.41 25.85 5.34
CA LEU A 582 46.77 27.19 4.84
C LEU A 582 46.12 28.31 5.67
N LEU A 583 44.95 28.08 6.25
CA LEU A 583 44.23 29.03 7.10
C LEU A 583 44.62 28.97 8.59
N ARG A 584 45.53 28.08 9.00
CA ARG A 584 45.88 27.84 10.42
C ARG A 584 46.28 29.10 11.21
N ASP A 585 46.90 30.08 10.55
CA ASP A 585 47.40 31.33 11.13
C ASP A 585 46.47 32.53 10.80
N THR A 586 45.29 32.26 10.24
CA THR A 586 44.33 33.27 9.76
C THR A 586 43.14 33.34 10.72
N SER A 587 42.76 34.55 11.15
CA SER A 587 41.59 34.76 12.02
C SER A 587 40.28 34.41 11.32
N MET A 588 39.38 33.71 12.03
CA MET A 588 38.06 33.28 11.51
C MET A 588 37.21 34.43 10.96
N LEU A 589 37.33 35.63 11.55
CA LEU A 589 36.55 36.81 11.15
C LEU A 589 37.15 37.55 9.93
N SER A 590 38.30 37.10 9.42
CA SER A 590 38.90 37.71 8.24
C SER A 590 38.13 37.31 6.98
N TRP A 591 37.99 38.25 6.03
CA TRP A 591 37.31 37.98 4.77
C TRP A 591 37.93 36.79 4.00
N ARG A 592 39.26 36.59 4.11
CA ARG A 592 39.96 35.45 3.48
C ARG A 592 39.47 34.12 4.05
N PHE A 593 39.33 34.02 5.37
CA PHE A 593 38.82 32.83 6.03
C PHE A 593 37.36 32.58 5.66
N LEU A 594 36.50 33.58 5.82
CA LEU A 594 35.06 33.47 5.53
C LEU A 594 34.78 33.14 4.06
N ALA A 595 35.47 33.81 3.12
CA ALA A 595 35.31 33.54 1.69
C ALA A 595 35.83 32.15 1.30
N THR A 596 36.92 31.68 1.92
CA THR A 596 37.43 30.31 1.68
C THR A 596 36.50 29.26 2.25
N ALA A 597 36.00 29.47 3.48
CA ALA A 597 35.03 28.59 4.14
C ALA A 597 33.68 28.53 3.40
N TYR A 598 33.24 29.63 2.79
CA TYR A 598 32.01 29.64 2.00
C TYR A 598 32.21 29.08 0.58
N LEU A 599 33.18 29.58 -0.20
CA LEU A 599 33.30 29.23 -1.62
C LEU A 599 33.93 27.85 -1.85
N ILE A 600 34.98 27.50 -1.08
CA ILE A 600 35.70 26.23 -1.21
C ILE A 600 35.22 25.24 -0.15
N GLY A 601 35.14 25.68 1.10
CA GLY A 601 34.66 24.91 2.25
C GLY A 601 33.26 24.33 2.04
N ALA A 602 32.24 25.18 1.99
CA ALA A 602 30.84 24.77 1.89
C ALA A 602 30.58 23.92 0.63
N THR A 603 31.14 24.30 -0.52
CA THR A 603 31.08 23.50 -1.77
C THR A 603 31.70 22.11 -1.61
N SER A 604 32.86 22.00 -0.95
CA SER A 604 33.52 20.71 -0.71
C SER A 604 32.77 19.86 0.29
N ASN A 605 32.23 20.46 1.37
CA ASN A 605 31.48 19.70 2.37
C ASN A 605 30.11 19.28 1.83
N GLN A 606 29.49 20.06 0.94
CA GLN A 606 28.36 19.63 0.11
C GLN A 606 28.70 18.40 -0.76
N ASN A 607 29.85 18.44 -1.44
CA ASN A 607 30.35 17.27 -2.17
C ASN A 607 30.55 16.05 -1.25
N LEU A 608 31.15 16.22 -0.07
CA LEU A 608 31.43 15.13 0.87
C LEU A 608 30.17 14.58 1.55
N PHE A 609 29.17 15.41 1.86
CA PHE A 609 27.88 14.95 2.34
C PHE A 609 27.22 14.00 1.34
N LEU A 610 27.25 14.37 0.06
CA LEU A 610 26.67 13.58 -1.01
C LEU A 610 27.56 12.40 -1.46
N ALA A 611 28.86 12.45 -1.18
CA ALA A 611 29.71 11.28 -1.25
C ALA A 611 29.34 10.26 -0.17
N ILE A 612 29.10 10.69 1.08
CA ILE A 612 28.68 9.81 2.19
C ILE A 612 27.29 9.21 1.91
N HIS A 613 26.41 9.97 1.25
CA HIS A 613 25.17 9.47 0.65
C HIS A 613 25.44 8.35 -0.35
N GLU A 614 26.18 8.59 -1.43
CA GLU A 614 26.51 7.58 -2.46
C GLU A 614 27.18 6.33 -1.87
N ILE A 615 28.11 6.51 -0.92
CA ILE A 615 28.82 5.42 -0.23
C ILE A 615 27.87 4.60 0.66
N SER A 616 26.79 5.20 1.20
CA SER A 616 25.81 4.50 2.03
C SER A 616 25.06 3.41 1.26
N HIS A 617 24.83 3.61 -0.04
CA HIS A 617 24.30 2.62 -0.99
C HIS A 617 25.32 1.54 -1.41
N ASN A 618 26.52 1.56 -0.84
CA ASN A 618 27.66 0.70 -1.18
C ASN A 618 28.24 0.93 -2.58
N LEU A 619 28.06 2.10 -3.18
CA LEU A 619 28.42 2.36 -4.57
C LEU A 619 29.91 2.68 -4.81
N ALA A 620 30.76 2.85 -3.79
CA ALA A 620 32.20 3.08 -4.01
C ALA A 620 33.03 1.78 -4.10
N PHE A 621 32.57 0.69 -3.47
CA PHE A 621 33.25 -0.61 -3.44
C PHE A 621 32.24 -1.77 -3.41
N ARG A 622 32.59 -2.94 -3.94
CA ARG A 622 31.83 -4.18 -3.69
C ARG A 622 31.86 -4.63 -2.22
N SER A 623 32.86 -4.21 -1.45
CA SER A 623 32.98 -4.57 -0.02
C SER A 623 32.19 -3.59 0.85
N PRO A 624 31.18 -4.04 1.62
CA PRO A 624 30.45 -3.16 2.54
C PRO A 624 31.35 -2.53 3.61
N MET A 625 32.41 -3.23 4.03
CA MET A 625 33.40 -2.66 4.95
C MET A 625 34.26 -1.59 4.27
N GLY A 626 34.64 -1.79 3.01
CA GLY A 626 35.34 -0.78 2.21
C GLY A 626 34.55 0.53 2.10
N ASN A 627 33.24 0.44 1.86
CA ASN A 627 32.34 1.60 1.88
C ASN A 627 32.30 2.26 3.27
N ARG A 628 32.10 1.51 4.36
CA ARG A 628 32.10 2.05 5.73
C ARG A 628 33.38 2.80 6.08
N LEU A 629 34.54 2.27 5.71
CA LEU A 629 35.84 2.91 5.96
C LEU A 629 36.02 4.17 5.10
N LEU A 630 35.57 4.17 3.83
CA LEU A 630 35.60 5.36 2.99
C LEU A 630 34.63 6.44 3.47
N ALA A 631 33.45 6.08 3.99
CA ALA A 631 32.51 7.04 4.59
C ALA A 631 33.14 7.75 5.80
N ILE A 632 33.80 7.01 6.70
CA ILE A 632 34.54 7.58 7.83
C ILE A 632 35.69 8.49 7.35
N PHE A 633 36.35 8.15 6.25
CA PHE A 633 37.39 9.00 5.66
C PHE A 633 36.82 10.28 5.00
N ALA A 634 35.70 10.17 4.28
CA ALA A 634 34.97 11.30 3.72
C ALA A 634 34.41 12.23 4.81
N ASN A 635 34.13 11.70 6.00
CA ASN A 635 33.66 12.43 7.16
C ASN A 635 34.72 13.37 7.76
N LEU A 636 36.03 13.12 7.57
CA LEU A 636 37.09 13.87 8.28
C LEU A 636 36.95 15.40 8.17
N PRO A 637 36.71 15.99 6.98
CA PRO A 637 36.54 17.44 6.84
C PRO A 637 35.21 18.00 7.36
N ILE A 638 34.29 17.15 7.81
CA ILE A 638 33.02 17.59 8.37
C ILE A 638 33.20 18.09 9.81
N GLY A 639 34.23 17.61 10.52
CA GLY A 639 34.56 17.99 11.90
C GLY A 639 33.65 17.36 12.98
N LEU A 640 32.64 16.58 12.58
CA LEU A 640 31.72 15.87 13.48
C LEU A 640 31.45 14.44 12.95
N PRO A 641 31.46 13.40 13.81
CA PRO A 641 31.38 12.00 13.38
C PRO A 641 29.94 11.55 13.10
N TYR A 642 29.42 11.84 11.90
CA TYR A 642 28.02 11.58 11.55
C TYR A 642 27.82 10.42 10.56
N SER A 643 28.81 10.09 9.71
CA SER A 643 28.67 9.14 8.60
C SER A 643 28.19 7.73 9.01
N ALA A 644 28.60 7.26 10.20
CA ALA A 644 28.15 5.99 10.76
C ALA A 644 26.65 5.96 11.10
N ALA A 645 26.13 7.07 11.63
CA ALA A 645 24.72 7.23 11.99
C ALA A 645 23.86 7.57 10.77
N PHE A 646 24.38 8.34 9.81
CA PHE A 646 23.68 8.73 8.60
C PHE A 646 23.17 7.52 7.79
N ARG A 647 24.01 6.49 7.60
CA ARG A 647 23.67 5.34 6.73
C ARG A 647 22.33 4.65 7.10
N PRO A 648 22.05 4.21 8.33
CA PRO A 648 20.77 3.58 8.68
C PRO A 648 19.57 4.52 8.55
N TYR A 649 19.72 5.82 8.87
CA TYR A 649 18.67 6.83 8.63
C TYR A 649 18.34 6.94 7.15
N HIS A 650 19.37 7.19 6.36
CA HIS A 650 19.28 7.42 4.92
C HIS A 650 18.62 6.25 4.16
N LEU A 651 18.96 5.02 4.53
CA LEU A 651 18.33 3.84 3.93
C LEU A 651 16.92 3.56 4.45
N THR A 652 16.58 4.03 5.66
CA THR A 652 15.20 3.97 6.16
C THR A 652 14.33 4.97 5.41
N HIS A 653 14.84 6.19 5.17
CA HIS A 653 14.20 7.22 4.35
C HIS A 653 13.87 6.70 2.93
N HIS A 654 14.84 6.14 2.19
CA HIS A 654 14.61 5.50 0.88
C HIS A 654 13.64 4.29 0.86
N LYS A 655 13.24 3.76 2.01
CA LYS A 655 12.27 2.65 2.12
C LYS A 655 10.96 3.06 2.79
N SER A 656 10.86 4.32 3.22
CA SER A 656 9.81 4.80 4.11
C SER A 656 9.50 6.27 3.81
N LEU A 657 9.64 6.70 2.56
CA LEU A 657 9.57 8.12 2.19
C LEU A 657 8.23 8.73 2.64
N GLY A 658 8.29 9.82 3.38
CA GLY A 658 7.12 10.48 3.96
C GLY A 658 6.42 9.71 5.10
N VAL A 659 6.90 8.54 5.53
CA VAL A 659 6.24 7.77 6.61
C VAL A 659 6.55 8.36 7.98
N THR A 660 5.49 8.78 8.67
CA THR A 660 5.58 9.46 9.97
C THR A 660 6.25 8.58 11.02
N GLY A 661 7.20 9.14 11.77
CA GLY A 661 7.96 8.43 12.80
C GLY A 661 9.12 7.57 12.28
N LEU A 662 9.25 7.38 10.96
CA LEU A 662 10.35 6.63 10.32
C LEU A 662 11.21 7.51 9.41
N ASP A 663 10.59 8.39 8.64
CA ASP A 663 11.29 9.39 7.84
C ASP A 663 11.68 10.60 8.72
N THR A 664 12.98 10.70 9.00
CA THR A 664 13.55 11.77 9.84
C THR A 664 13.69 13.10 9.11
N ASP A 665 13.50 13.14 7.79
CA ASP A 665 13.65 14.36 7.00
C ASP A 665 12.36 15.19 6.97
N LEU A 666 11.25 14.62 7.46
CA LEU A 666 10.01 15.31 7.77
C LEU A 666 10.15 16.27 8.97
N PRO A 667 9.74 17.54 8.86
CA PRO A 667 9.56 18.41 10.02
C PRO A 667 8.42 17.92 10.91
N THR A 668 8.56 18.19 12.21
CA THR A 668 7.47 17.99 13.18
C THR A 668 6.42 19.09 13.03
N ALA A 669 5.18 18.86 13.47
CA ALA A 669 4.15 19.90 13.47
C ALA A 669 4.55 21.13 14.32
N VAL A 670 5.34 20.92 15.38
CA VAL A 670 5.91 21.99 16.22
C VAL A 670 6.97 22.79 15.47
N GLU A 671 7.88 22.13 14.74
CA GLU A 671 8.85 22.82 13.88
C GLU A 671 8.14 23.63 12.78
N ALA A 672 7.11 23.05 12.14
CA ALA A 672 6.37 23.74 11.10
C ALA A 672 5.63 24.97 11.64
N PHE A 673 4.86 24.82 12.72
CA PHE A 673 4.15 25.92 13.36
C PHE A 673 5.07 27.08 13.79
N LEU A 674 6.25 26.78 14.36
CA LEU A 674 7.19 27.81 14.82
C LEU A 674 7.98 28.47 13.69
N LEU A 675 8.22 27.77 12.59
CA LEU A 675 9.13 28.22 11.52
C LEU A 675 8.41 28.68 10.26
N ASP A 676 7.09 28.49 10.11
CA ASP A 676 6.33 28.90 8.92
C ASP A 676 6.00 30.41 8.89
N SER A 677 7.05 31.22 8.88
CA SER A 677 7.01 32.67 8.66
C SER A 677 8.23 33.09 7.84
N LEU A 678 8.24 34.28 7.24
CA LEU A 678 9.40 34.72 6.44
C LEU A 678 10.73 34.69 7.22
N LEU A 679 10.71 35.07 8.50
CA LEU A 679 11.89 34.97 9.38
C LEU A 679 12.16 33.54 9.84
N GLY A 680 11.12 32.75 10.13
CA GLY A 680 11.26 31.35 10.52
C GLY A 680 11.82 30.46 9.41
N LYS A 681 11.39 30.67 8.16
CA LYS A 681 11.89 29.97 6.97
C LYS A 681 13.31 30.40 6.62
N ALA A 682 13.63 31.70 6.73
CA ALA A 682 15.00 32.19 6.61
C ALA A 682 15.93 31.58 7.68
N PHE A 683 15.44 31.42 8.92
CA PHE A 683 16.15 30.73 10.00
C PHE A 683 16.32 29.24 9.66
N PHE A 684 15.25 28.55 9.27
CA PHE A 684 15.29 27.13 8.87
C PHE A 684 16.34 26.89 7.77
N CYS A 685 16.32 27.64 6.66
CA CYS A 685 17.29 27.52 5.57
C CYS A 685 18.72 27.96 5.96
N THR A 686 18.90 28.74 7.02
CA THR A 686 20.23 29.12 7.53
C THR A 686 20.81 28.04 8.45
N PHE A 687 19.97 27.38 9.24
CA PHE A 687 20.36 26.38 10.24
C PHE A 687 19.95 24.95 9.84
N GLN A 688 19.69 24.71 8.55
CA GLN A 688 19.05 23.48 8.05
C GLN A 688 19.83 22.22 8.46
N ILE A 689 21.16 22.26 8.37
CA ILE A 689 22.03 21.17 8.81
C ILE A 689 21.84 20.76 10.27
N LEU A 690 21.44 21.68 11.15
CA LEU A 690 21.18 21.37 12.56
C LEU A 690 19.87 20.60 12.72
N PHE A 691 18.82 20.92 11.95
CA PHE A 691 17.58 20.14 11.96
C PHE A 691 17.84 18.71 11.50
N TYR A 692 18.55 18.53 10.38
CA TYR A 692 18.93 17.20 9.89
C TYR A 692 19.85 16.42 10.84
N ALA A 693 20.74 17.09 11.58
CA ALA A 693 21.63 16.44 12.55
C ALA A 693 20.93 16.09 13.88
N VAL A 694 19.97 16.91 14.33
CA VAL A 694 19.37 16.84 15.67
C VAL A 694 18.03 16.13 15.68
N ARG A 695 17.17 16.36 14.69
CA ARG A 695 15.82 15.78 14.64
C ARG A 695 15.79 14.24 14.69
N PRO A 696 16.70 13.50 14.02
CA PRO A 696 16.73 12.04 14.15
C PRO A 696 16.81 11.59 15.61
N MET A 697 17.64 12.25 16.43
CA MET A 697 17.83 11.92 17.86
C MET A 697 16.55 11.98 18.71
N PHE A 698 15.48 12.61 18.20
CA PHE A 698 14.17 12.71 18.86
C PHE A 698 13.07 11.86 18.20
N ILE A 699 13.21 11.49 16.92
CA ILE A 699 12.20 10.72 16.18
C ILE A 699 12.53 9.22 16.19
N TYR A 700 13.74 8.87 15.77
CA TYR A 700 14.17 7.48 15.58
C TYR A 700 15.67 7.40 15.88
N SER A 701 16.12 6.47 16.71
CA SER A 701 17.55 6.34 17.05
C SER A 701 18.03 4.90 16.81
N PRO A 702 18.87 4.64 15.79
CA PRO A 702 19.39 3.32 15.48
C PRO A 702 20.41 2.91 16.55
N PRO A 703 20.59 1.59 16.76
CA PRO A 703 21.48 1.10 17.81
C PRO A 703 22.94 1.49 17.55
N PHE A 704 23.61 2.01 18.58
CA PHE A 704 25.03 2.36 18.51
C PHE A 704 25.89 1.10 18.29
N THR A 705 26.77 1.13 17.29
CA THR A 705 27.61 -0.03 16.91
C THR A 705 29.10 0.28 16.97
N TYR A 706 29.96 -0.73 16.85
CA TYR A 706 31.41 -0.54 16.80
C TYR A 706 31.87 0.39 15.65
N ILE A 707 31.09 0.51 14.56
CA ILE A 707 31.37 1.46 13.47
C ILE A 707 31.18 2.91 13.94
N HIS A 708 30.23 3.18 14.84
CA HIS A 708 30.05 4.49 15.45
C HIS A 708 31.21 4.83 16.39
N ALA A 709 31.63 3.87 17.23
CA ALA A 709 32.82 4.02 18.07
C ALA A 709 34.09 4.28 17.23
N LEU A 710 34.24 3.58 16.10
CA LEU A 710 35.34 3.79 15.15
C LEU A 710 35.28 5.18 14.51
N ASN A 711 34.11 5.62 14.01
CA ASN A 711 33.95 6.95 13.42
C ASN A 711 34.28 8.05 14.44
N LEU A 712 33.80 7.92 15.68
CA LEU A 712 34.09 8.86 16.77
C LEU A 712 35.58 8.90 17.11
N ALA A 713 36.22 7.74 17.30
CA ALA A 713 37.63 7.64 17.61
C ALA A 713 38.52 8.21 16.49
N VAL A 714 38.20 7.90 15.23
CA VAL A 714 38.94 8.40 14.05
C VAL A 714 38.76 9.91 13.88
N GLN A 715 37.54 10.44 14.02
CA GLN A 715 37.28 11.88 13.91
C GLN A 715 38.02 12.67 14.99
N LEU A 716 37.86 12.29 16.28
CA LEU A 716 38.54 12.97 17.39
C LEU A 716 40.07 12.89 17.27
N SER A 717 40.61 11.74 16.81
CA SER A 717 42.04 11.59 16.56
C SER A 717 42.54 12.48 15.42
N PHE A 718 41.74 12.62 14.36
CA PHE A 718 42.05 13.49 13.22
C PHE A 718 41.99 14.97 13.60
N ASP A 719 40.95 15.43 14.29
CA ASP A 719 40.82 16.84 14.70
C ASP A 719 41.94 17.24 15.69
N TYR A 720 42.29 16.33 16.61
CA TYR A 720 43.45 16.50 17.48
C TYR A 720 44.77 16.53 16.69
N ALA A 721 44.97 15.61 15.74
CA ALA A 721 46.17 15.58 14.92
C ALA A 721 46.30 16.86 14.06
N LEU A 722 45.22 17.28 13.40
CA LEU A 722 45.18 18.48 12.56
C LEU A 722 45.57 19.73 13.35
N THR A 723 44.96 19.94 14.52
CA THR A 723 45.30 21.09 15.38
C THR A 723 46.74 21.02 15.90
N LYS A 724 47.25 19.83 16.26
CA LYS A 724 48.67 19.66 16.67
C LYS A 724 49.67 19.90 15.54
N PHE A 725 49.45 19.35 14.35
CA PHE A 725 50.33 19.60 13.19
C PHE A 725 50.26 21.04 12.69
N CYS A 726 49.18 21.77 13.01
CA CYS A 726 49.04 23.20 12.78
C CYS A 726 49.54 24.07 13.95
N GLY A 727 50.57 23.62 14.69
CA GLY A 727 51.21 24.39 15.75
C GLY A 727 50.36 24.59 17.02
N GLY A 728 49.30 23.81 17.19
CA GLY A 728 48.32 23.98 18.27
C GLY A 728 47.19 24.97 17.95
N SER A 729 47.12 25.51 16.73
CA SER A 729 46.04 26.40 16.31
C SER A 729 44.71 25.65 16.16
N LEU A 730 43.62 26.30 16.61
CA LEU A 730 42.23 25.83 16.40
C LEU A 730 41.60 26.35 15.10
N GLN A 731 42.24 27.29 14.39
CA GLN A 731 41.70 27.83 13.13
C GLN A 731 41.41 26.76 12.06
N PRO A 732 42.23 25.69 11.89
CA PRO A 732 41.91 24.60 10.95
C PRO A 732 40.60 23.89 11.30
N PHE A 733 40.36 23.62 12.60
CA PHE A 733 39.13 22.98 13.06
C PHE A 733 37.91 23.90 12.91
N PHE A 734 38.05 25.19 13.25
CA PHE A 734 36.99 26.18 13.00
C PHE A 734 36.67 26.32 11.51
N TYR A 735 37.66 26.19 10.62
CA TYR A 735 37.43 26.21 9.18
C TYR A 735 36.57 25.01 8.74
N LEU A 736 36.85 23.80 9.22
CA LEU A 736 36.07 22.60 8.91
C LEU A 736 34.62 22.70 9.43
N ILE A 737 34.45 23.07 10.70
CA ILE A 737 33.11 23.24 11.31
C ILE A 737 32.31 24.34 10.62
N LEU A 738 32.93 25.49 10.32
CA LEU A 738 32.26 26.58 9.61
C LEU A 738 31.90 26.17 8.17
N SER A 739 32.76 25.41 7.50
CA SER A 739 32.48 24.87 6.15
C SER A 739 31.29 23.91 6.16
N SER A 740 31.18 23.04 7.17
CA SER A 740 30.03 22.15 7.36
C SER A 740 28.74 22.89 7.69
N PHE A 741 28.82 23.94 8.51
CA PHE A 741 27.67 24.79 8.80
C PHE A 741 27.17 25.47 7.52
N LEU A 742 28.05 26.23 6.86
CA LEU A 742 27.73 26.98 5.64
C LEU A 742 27.28 26.07 4.48
N ALA A 743 27.77 24.82 4.41
CA ALA A 743 27.33 23.83 3.44
C ALA A 743 25.82 23.59 3.49
N GLY A 744 25.23 23.46 4.68
CA GLY A 744 23.78 23.33 4.88
C GLY A 744 23.12 24.59 5.44
N SER A 745 23.62 25.76 5.02
CA SER A 745 22.97 27.07 5.17
C SER A 745 22.47 27.57 3.79
N LEU A 746 22.39 28.89 3.58
CA LEU A 746 22.01 29.57 2.33
C LEU A 746 23.05 29.42 1.18
N HIS A 747 23.65 28.25 1.01
CA HIS A 747 24.59 27.93 -0.05
C HIS A 747 23.85 27.44 -1.32
N PRO A 748 24.28 27.78 -2.56
CA PRO A 748 23.57 27.41 -3.79
C PRO A 748 23.24 25.92 -3.95
N CYS A 749 24.11 25.03 -3.49
CA CYS A 749 23.84 23.58 -3.54
C CYS A 749 22.82 23.12 -2.48
N ALA A 750 22.71 23.80 -1.34
CA ALA A 750 21.84 23.39 -0.22
C ALA A 750 20.35 23.39 -0.57
N GLY A 751 19.95 24.01 -1.69
CA GLY A 751 18.60 23.92 -2.21
C GLY A 751 18.18 22.50 -2.59
N HIS A 752 19.11 21.54 -2.70
CA HIS A 752 18.77 20.12 -2.85
C HIS A 752 17.91 19.63 -1.67
N PHE A 753 18.31 19.88 -0.40
CA PHE A 753 17.53 19.50 0.79
C PHE A 753 16.09 20.06 0.84
N ILE A 754 15.79 21.09 0.04
CA ILE A 754 14.44 21.65 -0.09
C ILE A 754 13.73 21.02 -1.30
N ALA A 755 14.39 21.03 -2.46
CA ALA A 755 13.92 20.47 -3.74
C ALA A 755 13.54 18.97 -3.66
N GLU A 756 14.27 18.23 -2.85
CA GLU A 756 14.18 16.77 -2.79
C GLU A 756 13.02 16.27 -1.92
N HIS A 757 12.35 17.17 -1.19
CA HIS A 757 11.39 16.77 -0.16
C HIS A 757 10.22 17.76 0.09
N TYR A 758 10.32 19.06 -0.26
CA TYR A 758 9.19 20.01 -0.18
C TYR A 758 8.52 20.12 -1.55
N PHE A 759 7.19 20.10 -1.59
CA PHE A 759 6.46 20.33 -2.82
C PHE A 759 6.16 21.82 -3.04
N PHE A 760 6.16 22.22 -4.31
CA PHE A 760 5.95 23.60 -4.76
C PHE A 760 4.75 23.62 -5.72
N SER A 761 3.54 23.44 -5.17
CA SER A 761 2.29 23.70 -5.90
C SER A 761 1.94 25.19 -5.80
N ASN A 762 1.17 25.71 -6.75
CA ASN A 762 0.71 27.11 -6.78
C ASN A 762 1.82 28.18 -6.88
N VAL A 763 2.96 27.85 -7.51
CA VAL A 763 3.96 28.82 -7.99
C VAL A 763 3.81 29.01 -9.50
N ASP A 764 3.87 30.25 -9.99
CA ASP A 764 3.58 30.56 -11.42
C ASP A 764 4.58 29.94 -12.40
N HIS A 765 5.85 29.80 -12.00
CA HIS A 765 6.98 29.32 -12.79
C HIS A 765 8.04 28.69 -11.88
N GLY A 766 8.92 27.85 -12.43
CA GLY A 766 10.11 27.29 -11.76
C GLY A 766 10.08 25.78 -11.51
N THR A 767 8.90 25.16 -11.70
CA THR A 767 8.59 23.73 -11.50
C THR A 767 8.17 23.01 -12.79
N GLU A 768 8.12 23.71 -13.93
CA GLU A 768 7.64 23.13 -15.20
C GLU A 768 8.50 21.93 -15.64
N SER A 769 7.85 20.85 -16.07
CA SER A 769 8.49 19.61 -16.52
C SER A 769 9.44 19.83 -17.72
N LEU A 770 10.38 18.91 -17.94
CA LEU A 770 11.27 18.99 -19.11
C LEU A 770 10.47 18.93 -20.43
N LYS A 771 9.38 18.16 -20.45
CA LYS A 771 8.47 18.06 -21.59
C LYS A 771 7.82 19.40 -21.93
N GLU A 772 7.27 20.11 -20.94
CA GLU A 772 6.71 21.47 -21.10
C GLU A 772 7.76 22.50 -21.51
N GLN A 773 8.99 22.35 -21.04
CA GLN A 773 10.10 23.23 -21.42
C GLN A 773 10.49 23.07 -22.90
N LYS A 774 10.43 21.85 -23.43
CA LYS A 774 10.75 21.53 -24.84
C LYS A 774 9.63 21.93 -25.82
N THR A 775 8.36 21.92 -25.41
CA THR A 775 7.20 22.20 -26.28
C THR A 775 6.84 23.69 -26.44
N LYS A 776 7.80 24.60 -26.23
CA LYS A 776 7.59 26.06 -26.34
C LYS A 776 7.34 26.57 -27.78
N SER A 777 6.14 26.33 -28.30
CA SER A 777 5.56 27.11 -29.40
C SER A 777 4.03 27.16 -29.32
N THR A 778 3.50 28.33 -29.00
CA THR A 778 2.12 28.76 -29.28
C THR A 778 0.99 27.81 -28.87
N GLU A 779 0.62 27.80 -27.59
CA GLU A 779 -0.79 27.63 -27.20
C GLU A 779 -1.10 28.33 -25.86
N LYS A 780 -2.37 28.70 -25.64
CA LYS A 780 -2.79 29.36 -24.40
C LYS A 780 -2.75 28.36 -23.24
N LYS A 781 -2.44 28.86 -22.04
CA LYS A 781 -2.43 28.14 -20.74
C LYS A 781 -3.65 27.20 -20.62
N GLN A 782 -3.48 25.93 -20.97
CA GLN A 782 -4.34 24.85 -20.50
C GLN A 782 -4.12 24.70 -18.97
N PRO A 783 -5.08 24.17 -18.20
CA PRO A 783 -4.85 23.86 -16.78
C PRO A 783 -3.61 22.97 -16.64
N HIS A 784 -2.84 23.16 -15.57
CA HIS A 784 -1.58 22.47 -15.38
C HIS A 784 -1.88 20.97 -15.20
N PRO A 785 -1.10 20.05 -15.80
CA PRO A 785 -1.24 18.62 -15.51
C PRO A 785 -1.16 18.26 -14.01
N LEU A 786 -0.62 19.15 -13.16
CA LEU A 786 -0.57 19.03 -11.70
C LEU A 786 -1.89 19.40 -10.99
N ASP A 787 -2.84 20.08 -11.65
CA ASP A 787 -4.10 20.51 -11.04
C ASP A 787 -5.00 19.30 -10.66
N ASN A 788 -4.69 18.10 -11.17
CA ASN A 788 -5.41 16.84 -10.92
C ASN A 788 -4.49 15.66 -10.48
N LEU A 789 -3.23 15.92 -10.11
CA LEU A 789 -2.29 14.89 -9.63
C LEU A 789 -2.06 15.06 -8.12
N PRO A 790 -1.81 13.97 -7.36
CA PRO A 790 -1.37 14.08 -5.97
C PRO A 790 -0.05 14.87 -5.89
N PRO A 791 0.21 15.60 -4.79
CA PRO A 791 1.39 16.45 -4.69
C PRO A 791 2.68 15.64 -4.92
N PRO A 792 3.57 16.06 -5.84
CA PRO A 792 4.82 15.35 -6.10
C PRO A 792 5.72 15.39 -4.86
N GLU A 793 6.13 14.21 -4.39
CA GLU A 793 6.91 14.03 -3.16
C GLU A 793 8.35 14.54 -3.30
N THR A 794 8.89 14.53 -4.51
CA THR A 794 10.25 15.00 -4.81
C THR A 794 10.40 15.49 -6.25
N TYR A 795 11.35 16.39 -6.47
CA TYR A 795 11.59 17.06 -7.75
C TYR A 795 13.03 16.83 -8.20
N SER A 796 13.21 16.42 -9.46
CA SER A 796 14.53 16.42 -10.07
C SER A 796 14.95 17.84 -10.48
N TYR A 797 16.25 18.12 -10.44
CA TYR A 797 16.95 19.30 -10.92
C TYR A 797 18.06 18.84 -11.87
N TYR A 798 18.05 19.32 -13.11
CA TYR A 798 18.99 18.90 -14.17
C TYR A 798 20.07 19.95 -14.48
N GLY A 799 20.23 20.96 -13.63
CA GLY A 799 21.15 22.07 -13.86
C GLY A 799 22.61 21.79 -13.47
N PRO A 800 23.52 22.77 -13.70
CA PRO A 800 24.96 22.55 -13.65
C PRO A 800 25.54 22.30 -12.25
N LEU A 801 24.81 22.62 -11.16
CA LEU A 801 25.31 22.38 -9.80
C LEU A 801 25.48 20.88 -9.50
N ASN A 802 24.79 20.00 -10.24
CA ASN A 802 24.92 18.54 -10.17
C ASN A 802 26.36 18.01 -10.29
N ILE A 803 27.22 18.72 -11.03
CA ILE A 803 28.64 18.39 -11.22
C ILE A 803 29.39 18.40 -9.88
N LEU A 804 28.94 19.24 -8.93
CA LEU A 804 29.54 19.38 -7.60
C LEU A 804 28.94 18.41 -6.57
N THR A 805 27.79 17.79 -6.88
CA THR A 805 26.89 17.13 -5.93
C THR A 805 26.52 15.72 -6.37
N TYR A 806 27.46 14.99 -7.00
CA TYR A 806 27.28 13.59 -7.43
C TYR A 806 25.97 13.36 -8.20
N ASN A 807 25.59 14.29 -9.10
CA ASN A 807 24.34 14.22 -9.87
C ASN A 807 23.05 13.97 -9.05
N VAL A 808 23.05 14.16 -7.73
CA VAL A 808 21.90 13.80 -6.85
C VAL A 808 20.61 14.52 -7.22
N GLY A 809 20.71 15.68 -7.89
CA GLY A 809 19.56 16.40 -8.42
C GLY A 809 18.78 15.60 -9.47
N LEU A 810 19.33 14.54 -10.07
CA LEU A 810 18.53 13.50 -10.73
C LEU A 810 17.89 12.61 -9.65
N HIS A 811 17.04 13.23 -8.82
CA HIS A 811 16.63 12.70 -7.54
C HIS A 811 15.51 11.67 -7.67
N ASN A 812 14.57 11.87 -8.62
CA ASN A 812 13.61 10.84 -8.97
C ASN A 812 14.33 9.59 -9.52
N GLU A 813 15.29 9.78 -10.41
CA GLU A 813 16.12 8.71 -10.97
C GLU A 813 16.87 7.94 -9.88
N HIS A 814 17.41 8.67 -8.91
CA HIS A 814 18.16 8.14 -7.78
C HIS A 814 17.27 7.35 -6.79
N HIS A 815 16.10 7.87 -6.40
CA HIS A 815 15.15 7.13 -5.55
C HIS A 815 14.54 5.92 -6.28
N ASP A 816 14.31 6.04 -7.59
CA ASP A 816 13.87 4.92 -8.42
C ASP A 816 14.96 3.85 -8.52
N PHE A 817 16.25 4.20 -8.55
CA PHE A 817 17.34 3.23 -8.66
C PHE A 817 18.58 3.57 -7.78
N PRO A 818 18.51 3.42 -6.44
CA PRO A 818 19.62 3.74 -5.53
C PRO A 818 20.85 2.83 -5.68
N ALA A 819 20.75 1.78 -6.51
CA ALA A 819 21.85 0.90 -6.89
C ALA A 819 22.57 1.31 -8.19
N ILE A 820 22.08 2.35 -8.90
CA ILE A 820 22.71 2.94 -10.07
C ILE A 820 23.56 4.14 -9.62
N PRO A 821 24.87 4.14 -9.87
CA PRO A 821 25.76 5.18 -9.37
C PRO A 821 25.59 6.51 -10.11
N TRP A 822 26.00 7.59 -9.43
CA TRP A 822 25.89 8.97 -9.90
C TRP A 822 26.37 9.24 -11.34
N THR A 823 27.42 8.54 -11.79
CA THR A 823 27.98 8.66 -13.14
C THR A 823 27.02 8.19 -14.24
N LYS A 824 26.04 7.36 -13.88
CA LYS A 824 25.09 6.71 -14.79
C LYS A 824 23.65 7.20 -14.64
N LEU A 825 23.33 8.10 -13.69
CA LEU A 825 21.98 8.66 -13.55
C LEU A 825 21.49 9.37 -14.82
N HIS A 826 22.38 10.09 -15.52
CA HIS A 826 22.05 10.69 -16.83
C HIS A 826 21.77 9.66 -17.92
N GLU A 827 22.40 8.47 -17.85
CA GLU A 827 22.15 7.37 -18.78
C GLU A 827 20.83 6.67 -18.46
N LEU A 828 20.50 6.48 -17.18
CA LEU A 828 19.18 6.05 -16.72
C LEU A 828 18.07 7.01 -17.21
N HIS A 829 18.25 8.32 -17.01
CA HIS A 829 17.34 9.34 -17.52
C HIS A 829 17.19 9.26 -19.05
N ARG A 830 18.29 9.04 -19.78
CA ARG A 830 18.28 8.93 -21.25
C ARG A 830 17.57 7.66 -21.75
N ILE A 831 17.68 6.54 -21.04
CA ILE A 831 17.04 5.28 -21.41
C ILE A 831 15.53 5.32 -21.13
N ALA A 832 15.13 5.89 -19.99
CA ALA A 832 13.75 5.91 -19.49
C ALA A 832 13.15 7.33 -19.48
N SER A 833 13.50 8.15 -20.46
CA SER A 833 13.15 9.58 -20.53
C SER A 833 11.64 9.84 -20.48
N GLU A 834 10.84 8.93 -21.03
CA GLU A 834 9.37 8.94 -21.00
C GLU A 834 8.78 8.88 -19.58
N PHE A 835 9.52 8.36 -18.61
CA PHE A 835 9.10 8.28 -17.20
C PHE A 835 9.50 9.52 -16.38
N TYR A 836 10.54 10.24 -16.80
CA TYR A 836 11.09 11.37 -16.03
C TYR A 836 10.80 12.74 -16.66
N GLU A 837 10.78 12.87 -17.98
CA GLU A 837 10.52 14.15 -18.66
C GLU A 837 9.13 14.75 -18.42
N PRO A 838 8.04 13.98 -18.19
CA PRO A 838 6.74 14.52 -17.79
C PRO A 838 6.68 14.99 -16.34
N LEU A 839 7.60 14.57 -15.47
CA LEU A 839 7.58 14.92 -14.05
C LEU A 839 7.95 16.39 -13.85
N PRO A 840 7.39 17.06 -12.83
CA PRO A 840 7.79 18.42 -12.48
C PRO A 840 9.24 18.44 -12.01
N ALA A 841 9.95 19.50 -12.39
CA ALA A 841 11.39 19.61 -12.18
C ALA A 841 11.78 21.04 -11.79
N HIS A 842 12.67 21.16 -10.80
CA HIS A 842 13.19 22.47 -10.42
C HIS A 842 14.21 22.98 -11.42
N ARG A 843 14.10 24.25 -11.82
CA ARG A 843 15.07 24.90 -12.71
C ARG A 843 16.36 25.36 -12.01
N SER A 844 16.32 25.61 -10.71
CA SER A 844 17.46 26.15 -9.95
C SER A 844 17.30 25.96 -8.45
N TRP A 845 18.26 25.30 -7.80
CA TRP A 845 18.32 25.21 -6.33
C TRP A 845 18.43 26.57 -5.63
N VAL A 846 19.08 27.56 -6.26
CA VAL A 846 19.10 28.95 -5.72
C VAL A 846 17.69 29.55 -5.73
N TRP A 847 16.92 29.29 -6.79
CA TRP A 847 15.52 29.74 -6.87
C TRP A 847 14.64 29.01 -5.85
N VAL A 848 14.86 27.70 -5.64
CA VAL A 848 14.16 26.90 -4.61
C VAL A 848 14.35 27.49 -3.21
N ILE A 849 15.59 27.81 -2.79
CA ILE A 849 15.87 28.42 -1.48
C ILE A 849 15.11 29.73 -1.30
N TRP A 850 15.24 30.66 -2.25
CA TRP A 850 14.64 31.98 -2.11
C TRP A 850 13.12 31.97 -2.25
N THR A 851 12.56 31.07 -3.07
CA THR A 851 11.10 30.90 -3.19
C THR A 851 10.54 30.28 -1.91
N PHE A 852 11.20 29.27 -1.34
CA PHE A 852 10.81 28.71 -0.04
C PHE A 852 10.77 29.77 1.06
N ILE A 853 11.74 30.69 1.11
CA ILE A 853 11.78 31.76 2.12
C ILE A 853 10.73 32.85 1.86
N LEU A 854 10.61 33.33 0.61
CA LEU A 854 9.90 34.56 0.27
C LEU A 854 8.45 34.36 -0.19
N ASP A 855 8.13 33.22 -0.80
CA ASP A 855 6.75 32.92 -1.19
C ASP A 855 5.92 32.59 0.06
N LYS A 856 4.62 32.88 0.02
CA LYS A 856 3.65 32.56 1.08
C LYS A 856 2.90 31.25 0.80
N ASN A 857 2.93 30.76 -0.44
CA ASN A 857 2.26 29.54 -0.87
C ASN A 857 3.14 28.28 -0.65
N VAL A 858 4.43 28.48 -0.37
CA VAL A 858 5.40 27.42 -0.07
C VAL A 858 5.95 27.64 1.32
N GLY A 859 6.02 26.60 2.14
CA GLY A 859 6.41 26.72 3.54
C GLY A 859 6.70 25.40 4.22
N MET A 860 6.82 25.43 5.54
CA MET A 860 7.18 24.26 6.35
C MET A 860 6.14 23.13 6.24
N TRP A 861 4.87 23.46 6.01
CA TRP A 861 3.77 22.51 5.83
C TRP A 861 3.73 21.85 4.44
N CYS A 862 4.55 22.30 3.49
CA CYS A 862 4.54 21.77 2.11
C CYS A 862 5.31 20.45 1.98
N ARG A 863 4.97 19.47 2.82
CA ARG A 863 5.47 18.09 2.83
C ARG A 863 4.33 17.11 2.63
N VAL A 864 4.61 16.02 1.93
CA VAL A 864 3.73 14.85 1.87
C VAL A 864 4.05 13.93 3.05
N LYS A 865 3.02 13.41 3.73
CA LYS A 865 3.14 12.45 4.84
C LYS A 865 2.28 11.20 4.62
N ARG A 866 2.70 10.10 5.23
CA ARG A 866 2.00 8.82 5.31
C ARG A 866 1.88 8.39 6.75
N ALA A 867 0.78 7.71 7.08
CA ALA A 867 0.56 7.13 8.41
C ALA A 867 1.22 5.76 8.60
N GLN A 868 1.39 4.99 7.52
CA GLN A 868 1.87 3.60 7.55
C GLN A 868 2.72 3.28 6.29
N GLY A 869 3.33 2.10 6.24
CA GLY A 869 4.01 1.55 5.04
C GLY A 869 5.54 1.58 5.03
N GLY A 870 6.20 2.08 6.09
CA GLY A 870 7.66 2.21 6.14
C GLY A 870 8.39 0.98 6.73
N ARG A 871 9.67 0.81 6.35
CA ARG A 871 10.56 -0.27 6.83
C ARG A 871 11.90 0.29 7.33
N ILE A 872 12.23 -0.01 8.60
CA ILE A 872 13.51 0.36 9.23
C ILE A 872 14.68 -0.43 8.62
N VAL A 873 15.79 0.25 8.31
CA VAL A 873 17.03 -0.39 7.83
C VAL A 873 18.13 -0.35 8.89
N GLY A 874 18.53 -1.53 9.37
CA GLY A 874 19.67 -1.70 10.28
C GLY A 874 19.32 -1.82 11.77
N GLY A 875 18.04 -1.92 12.12
CA GLY A 875 17.60 -2.27 13.47
C GLY A 875 17.99 -3.71 13.83
N GLY A 876 19.06 -3.87 14.62
CA GLY A 876 19.44 -5.16 15.17
C GLY A 876 18.46 -5.58 16.27
N GLY A 877 17.94 -6.81 16.19
CA GLY A 877 17.04 -7.36 17.21
C GLY A 877 17.74 -7.55 18.56
N ALA A 878 17.49 -6.63 19.50
CA ALA A 878 17.88 -6.74 20.90
C ALA A 878 16.94 -5.90 21.78
N GLY A 879 16.05 -6.55 22.53
CA GLY A 879 15.12 -5.84 23.40
C GLY A 879 15.76 -5.42 24.74
N LYS A 880 15.66 -4.12 25.09
CA LYS A 880 15.29 -3.63 26.45
C LYS A 880 15.27 -2.10 26.56
N SER A 881 14.11 -1.57 26.99
CA SER A 881 13.88 -0.36 27.81
C SER A 881 14.72 0.91 27.57
N GLY A 882 14.10 1.90 26.92
CA GLY A 882 14.39 3.34 27.03
C GLY A 882 13.09 4.11 27.34
N ARG A 883 13.15 5.32 27.91
CA ARG A 883 12.01 5.96 28.61
C ARG A 883 11.69 7.36 28.10
N GLY A 884 10.46 7.58 27.62
CA GLY A 884 9.84 8.89 27.42
C GLY A 884 9.83 9.39 25.95
N GLY A 885 8.63 9.51 25.40
CA GLY A 885 8.34 9.89 24.00
C GLY A 885 7.07 9.16 23.55
N GLU A 886 6.20 9.81 22.78
CA GLU A 886 4.85 9.30 22.47
C GLU A 886 4.90 7.98 21.69
N GLY A 887 4.07 7.02 22.12
CA GLY A 887 4.25 5.61 21.78
C GLY A 887 3.67 5.21 20.42
N ILE A 888 4.52 5.17 19.39
CA ILE A 888 4.23 4.45 18.14
C ILE A 888 4.35 2.94 18.42
N SER A 889 3.27 2.19 18.21
CA SER A 889 3.20 0.75 18.48
C SER A 889 3.89 -0.08 17.38
N ALA A 890 5.13 -0.49 17.64
CA ALA A 890 5.88 -1.39 16.76
C ALA A 890 5.55 -2.88 17.03
N GLU A 891 4.37 -3.35 16.59
CA GLU A 891 3.98 -4.78 16.65
C GLU A 891 3.46 -5.31 15.29
N SER A 892 4.33 -5.35 14.27
CA SER A 892 4.10 -6.16 13.06
C SER A 892 5.43 -6.52 12.36
N ALA A 893 6.12 -7.53 12.89
CA ALA A 893 7.33 -8.10 12.26
C ALA A 893 7.30 -9.63 12.35
N GLY A 894 6.45 -10.24 11.52
CA GLY A 894 6.48 -11.68 11.28
C GLY A 894 7.69 -12.08 10.41
N PRO A 895 8.13 -13.35 10.47
CA PRO A 895 9.19 -13.86 9.59
C PRO A 895 8.67 -14.11 8.16
N GLU A 896 9.59 -14.20 7.19
CA GLU A 896 9.36 -14.45 5.75
C GLU A 896 8.86 -13.27 4.89
N GLU A 897 9.69 -12.23 4.74
CA GLU A 897 9.77 -11.49 3.47
C GLU A 897 11.02 -11.91 2.70
N SER A 898 10.87 -12.86 1.75
CA SER A 898 11.91 -13.21 0.78
C SER A 898 11.37 -13.27 -0.66
N GLU A 899 10.46 -12.36 -1.00
CA GLU A 899 9.96 -12.17 -2.38
C GLU A 899 10.13 -10.73 -2.92
N ASP A 900 11.07 -9.95 -2.36
CA ASP A 900 11.84 -9.06 -3.23
C ASP A 900 12.66 -9.98 -4.15
N GLY A 901 12.17 -10.22 -5.38
CA GLY A 901 12.77 -11.12 -6.40
C GLY A 901 14.16 -10.71 -6.92
N TRP A 902 14.83 -9.81 -6.19
CA TRP A 902 16.18 -9.33 -6.38
C TRP A 902 16.80 -9.16 -4.99
N LYS A 903 17.63 -10.11 -4.53
CA LYS A 903 18.49 -9.80 -3.38
C LYS A 903 19.48 -8.75 -3.83
N GLU A 904 19.54 -7.63 -3.12
CA GLU A 904 20.51 -6.55 -3.39
C GLU A 904 21.97 -7.06 -3.27
N SER A 905 22.17 -8.17 -2.54
CA SER A 905 23.43 -8.92 -2.46
C SER A 905 23.79 -9.73 -3.72
N GLU A 906 22.81 -10.13 -4.54
CA GLU A 906 23.01 -10.92 -5.79
C GLU A 906 23.37 -10.03 -6.99
N LEU A 907 23.19 -8.71 -6.89
CA LEU A 907 23.73 -7.73 -7.84
C LEU A 907 25.15 -7.23 -7.47
N GLN A 908 25.66 -7.58 -6.28
CA GLN A 908 26.99 -7.18 -5.80
C GLN A 908 28.07 -8.28 -5.95
N SER A 909 27.68 -9.50 -6.37
CA SER A 909 28.58 -10.62 -6.68
C SER A 909 29.28 -10.47 -8.03
#